data_AF-A0A1S9DYA6-F1
#
_entry.id   AF-A0A1S9DYA6-F1
#
_cell.length_a   1.000
_cell.length_b   1.000
_cell.length_c   1.000
_cell.angle_alpha   90.00
_cell.angle_beta   90.00
_cell.angle_gamma   90.00
#
_symmetry.space_group_name_H-M   'P 1'
#
loop_
_entity.id
_entity.type
_entity.pdbx_description
1 polymer ?
#
loop_
_entity_poly.entity_id
_entity_poly.type
_entity_poly.pdbx_seq_one_letter_code
_entity_poly.pdbx_strand_id
1 'polypeptide(L)'
;MMAIQSTLEMCHLAESGVYLILVTFGVGLLFGLIVLTSDYLDGWLRRRALGDIPFVDEGSNMSACLRWWSRKFDCDKEYAEAYKQYSKTGKPYATRLKNNDHGIVLPLNSTKEWRTLPHDQLSFLHALSEFADLYMHTNITDRTPLHAVHYCNNTKTLSRFNRLMVDATDRALPLIVGKDTESEWKRANAFHTILSLCSTVAMSVLLGPEFSMDTSLIQTIMMYNTAIMPSCAKRTSYPRILRPFVWRLSPLCRAVKSDLLKTKIKLIPEIKHRIDIARSKKWWLEEGPMSLLDGLIETAFEKGCLSRSSDRGDDDQQVALLAEEIIFYHFELSMPVVFFIIFAVYVIMNNKEYLTPLREEISEALKLSGGSFTLDTLNHAPKLASFVKETCRLYDISCSTVQVPTLSLVTSFRRVMKPIHLESINLSLKPGTIIMAPGRDVHLDPDYYDNPTTFNGYRFYDASRGTCTPHISTTSPTFLTFSHGISACPARVLATQITRTIFIMFLLKFDVELAHEEMPAYGFANGPAYLPNPSVMIRRFAALYELGGKITELFAKELISQSGLPWSSQEPLVILDNACGTGAVSSVLHHTIGNDKKANWHLTCGDKSENMLHYTRQKMLQEEWHNAEVKIVNAQDTRLPSAHFTHIFTAFAFNLFPDDKSAMKECVRILQPGGILAISTWKSTIWVCTLSAAITNLSGDLPAPSEKEIHGVYNVGWDEEASVRAKFEQAGFNDIKVRKVIKEYLVPVNQFVESCTILIPTIVNIFWTQDQRDQYESELPMAVHRYVEGKYGRDGMASMEAEAIIATGHKH
;
A
#
# COMPACT_ATOMS: atom_id res chain seq x y z
N MET A 1 35.38 53.74 -58.13
CA MET A 1 36.25 52.62 -57.69
C MET A 1 35.80 52.02 -56.36
N MET A 2 35.63 52.79 -55.27
CA MET A 2 35.22 52.23 -53.96
C MET A 2 33.87 51.48 -53.96
N ALA A 3 32.87 51.91 -54.74
CA ALA A 3 31.57 51.24 -54.82
C ALA A 3 31.59 49.88 -55.56
N ILE A 4 32.54 49.69 -56.48
CA ILE A 4 32.72 48.43 -57.24
C ILE A 4 33.49 47.41 -56.39
N GLN A 5 34.40 47.89 -55.54
CA GLN A 5 35.20 47.07 -54.66
C GLN A 5 34.36 46.51 -53.49
N SER A 6 33.44 47.30 -52.92
CA SER A 6 32.53 46.79 -51.89
C SER A 6 31.47 45.82 -52.42
N THR A 7 31.03 45.97 -53.67
CA THR A 7 30.11 45.03 -54.32
C THR A 7 30.80 43.71 -54.67
N LEU A 8 32.06 43.73 -55.12
CA LEU A 8 32.85 42.50 -55.32
C LEU A 8 33.12 41.76 -53.99
N GLU A 9 33.44 42.48 -52.91
CA GLU A 9 33.64 41.87 -51.58
C GLU A 9 32.34 41.26 -51.03
N MET A 10 31.19 41.92 -51.21
CA MET A 10 29.89 41.34 -50.84
C MET A 10 29.52 40.11 -51.67
N CYS A 11 29.81 40.10 -52.97
CA CYS A 11 29.60 38.91 -53.81
C CYS A 11 30.50 37.73 -53.39
N HIS A 12 31.78 37.97 -53.06
CA HIS A 12 32.67 36.92 -52.57
C HIS A 12 32.28 36.39 -51.18
N LEU A 13 31.79 37.25 -50.28
CA LEU A 13 31.22 36.84 -48.99
C LEU A 13 29.94 36.01 -49.18
N ALA A 14 29.09 36.39 -50.14
CA ALA A 14 27.89 35.63 -50.49
C ALA A 14 28.22 34.25 -51.10
N GLU A 15 29.18 34.17 -52.02
CA GLU A 15 29.65 32.90 -52.61
C GLU A 15 30.32 31.99 -51.56
N SER A 16 31.15 32.57 -50.68
CA SER A 16 31.78 31.83 -49.58
C SER A 16 30.75 31.32 -48.57
N GLY A 17 29.72 32.12 -48.29
CA GLY A 17 28.58 31.72 -47.47
C GLY A 17 27.76 30.59 -48.10
N VAL A 18 27.47 30.67 -49.40
CA VAL A 18 26.78 29.60 -50.15
C VAL A 18 27.59 28.32 -50.16
N TYR A 19 28.90 28.39 -50.38
CA TYR A 19 29.78 27.22 -50.35
C TYR A 19 29.83 26.58 -48.95
N LEU A 20 29.93 27.39 -47.89
CA LEU A 20 29.89 26.90 -46.51
C LEU A 20 28.54 26.23 -46.20
N ILE A 21 27.43 26.78 -46.68
CA ILE A 21 26.09 26.18 -46.52
C ILE A 21 26.02 24.84 -47.25
N LEU A 22 26.49 24.77 -48.50
CA LEU A 22 26.48 23.53 -49.31
C LEU A 22 27.37 22.44 -48.72
N VAL A 23 28.57 22.79 -48.23
CA VAL A 23 29.47 21.85 -47.54
C VAL A 23 28.84 21.37 -46.24
N THR A 24 28.27 22.28 -45.44
CA THR A 24 27.60 21.93 -44.17
C THR A 24 26.41 21.00 -44.42
N PHE A 25 25.61 21.29 -45.46
CA PHE A 25 24.48 20.45 -45.88
C PHE A 25 24.95 19.08 -46.38
N GLY A 26 26.01 19.03 -47.19
CA GLY A 26 26.61 17.78 -47.69
C GLY A 26 27.16 16.90 -46.58
N VAL A 27 27.89 17.48 -45.61
CA VAL A 27 28.38 16.79 -44.42
C VAL A 27 27.22 16.28 -43.56
N GLY A 28 26.17 17.10 -43.38
CA GLY A 28 24.96 16.69 -42.65
C GLY A 28 24.25 15.51 -43.29
N LEU A 29 24.09 15.50 -44.62
CA LEU A 29 23.52 14.40 -45.38
C LEU A 29 24.35 13.11 -45.26
N LEU A 30 25.68 13.22 -45.41
CA LEU A 30 26.58 12.08 -45.27
C LEU A 30 26.51 11.49 -43.86
N PHE A 31 26.54 12.33 -42.83
CA PHE A 31 26.39 11.89 -41.45
C PHE A 31 25.04 11.19 -41.21
N GLY A 32 23.94 11.76 -41.73
CA GLY A 32 22.62 11.13 -41.68
C GLY A 32 22.60 9.75 -42.34
N LEU A 33 23.20 9.61 -43.53
CA LEU A 33 23.30 8.33 -44.22
C LEU A 33 24.12 7.30 -43.43
N ILE A 34 25.25 7.71 -42.84
CA ILE A 34 26.08 6.83 -41.99
C ILE A 34 25.27 6.33 -40.79
N VAL A 35 24.52 7.21 -40.13
CA VAL A 35 23.68 6.83 -38.98
C VAL A 35 22.60 5.82 -39.40
N LEU A 36 21.87 6.10 -40.49
CA LEU A 36 20.80 5.21 -40.99
C LEU A 36 21.34 3.84 -41.41
N THR A 37 22.44 3.82 -42.18
CA THR A 37 23.04 2.58 -42.66
C THR A 37 23.67 1.77 -41.53
N SER A 38 24.38 2.42 -40.61
CA SER A 38 24.94 1.76 -39.42
C SER A 38 23.86 1.13 -38.55
N ASP A 39 22.75 1.84 -38.34
CA ASP A 39 21.64 1.34 -37.52
C ASP A 39 20.94 0.14 -38.17
N TYR A 40 20.61 0.23 -39.45
CA TYR A 40 20.03 -0.89 -40.20
C TYR A 40 20.94 -2.13 -40.18
N LEU A 41 22.23 -1.94 -40.41
CA LEU A 41 23.21 -3.03 -40.42
C LEU A 41 23.36 -3.66 -39.03
N ASP A 42 23.40 -2.88 -37.95
CA ASP A 42 23.45 -3.43 -36.58
C ASP A 42 22.23 -4.30 -36.29
N GLY A 43 21.01 -3.80 -36.58
CA GLY A 43 19.79 -4.57 -36.36
C GLY A 43 19.70 -5.83 -37.24
N TRP A 44 20.08 -5.73 -38.52
CA TRP A 44 20.10 -6.86 -39.43
C TRP A 44 21.11 -7.94 -39.01
N LEU A 45 22.34 -7.55 -38.63
CA LEU A 45 23.37 -8.48 -38.16
C LEU A 45 22.93 -9.20 -36.88
N ARG A 46 22.32 -8.48 -35.94
CA ARG A 46 21.80 -9.07 -34.69
C ARG A 46 20.64 -10.02 -34.94
N ARG A 47 19.76 -9.71 -35.91
CA ARG A 47 18.64 -10.60 -36.27
C ARG A 47 19.16 -11.86 -36.96
N ARG A 48 20.13 -11.71 -37.87
CA ARG A 48 20.81 -12.84 -38.52
C ARG A 48 21.55 -13.74 -37.53
N ALA A 49 22.06 -13.18 -36.44
CA ALA A 49 22.73 -13.94 -35.39
C ALA A 49 21.81 -14.92 -34.62
N LEU A 50 20.49 -14.74 -34.70
CA LEU A 50 19.50 -15.65 -34.10
C LEU A 50 19.32 -16.95 -34.88
N GLY A 51 19.84 -17.04 -36.12
CA GLY A 51 19.70 -18.22 -36.97
C GLY A 51 18.24 -18.52 -37.31
N ASP A 52 17.82 -19.77 -37.10
CA ASP A 52 16.48 -20.26 -37.45
C ASP A 52 15.42 -20.02 -36.34
N ILE A 53 15.78 -19.31 -35.27
CA ILE A 53 14.84 -19.02 -34.18
C ILE A 53 13.80 -18.01 -34.68
N PRO A 54 12.50 -18.32 -34.58
CA PRO A 54 11.44 -17.41 -35.01
C PRO A 54 11.49 -16.13 -34.18
N PHE A 55 11.36 -14.98 -34.85
CA PHE A 55 11.50 -13.67 -34.22
C PHE A 55 10.17 -12.91 -34.23
N VAL A 56 9.69 -12.55 -33.04
CA VAL A 56 8.39 -11.93 -32.79
C VAL A 56 8.61 -10.47 -32.42
N ASP A 57 8.42 -9.58 -33.40
CA ASP A 57 8.58 -8.14 -33.26
C ASP A 57 7.79 -7.36 -34.33
N GLU A 58 7.89 -6.04 -34.30
CA GLU A 58 7.30 -5.10 -35.27
C GLU A 58 7.94 -5.16 -36.69
N GLY A 59 8.85 -6.10 -36.96
CA GLY A 59 9.45 -6.36 -38.27
C GLY A 59 10.63 -5.46 -38.66
N SER A 60 10.92 -4.39 -37.91
CA SER A 60 11.94 -3.40 -38.30
C SER A 60 13.34 -3.75 -37.79
N ASN A 61 14.36 -3.53 -38.62
CA ASN A 61 15.77 -3.62 -38.21
C ASN A 61 16.32 -2.31 -37.64
N MET A 62 15.51 -1.24 -37.58
CA MET A 62 15.96 0.09 -37.13
C MET A 62 15.76 0.27 -35.62
N SER A 63 16.44 1.24 -35.02
CA SER A 63 16.21 1.71 -33.65
C SER A 63 14.86 2.43 -33.54
N ALA A 64 14.28 2.46 -32.33
CA ALA A 64 12.93 2.99 -32.11
C ALA A 64 12.67 4.37 -32.72
N CYS A 65 13.64 5.32 -32.65
CA CYS A 65 13.44 6.66 -33.22
C CYS A 65 13.44 6.71 -34.77
N LEU A 66 13.86 5.63 -35.44
CA LEU A 66 13.95 5.50 -36.90
C LEU A 66 12.93 4.49 -37.47
N ARG A 67 12.03 3.95 -36.64
CA ARG A 67 10.97 3.01 -37.06
C ARG A 67 9.76 3.71 -37.66
N TRP A 68 9.97 4.58 -38.65
CA TRP A 68 8.86 5.35 -39.25
C TRP A 68 7.87 4.48 -40.04
N TRP A 69 8.29 3.26 -40.41
CA TRP A 69 7.53 2.33 -41.25
C TRP A 69 7.28 0.96 -40.59
N SER A 70 7.43 0.85 -39.26
CA SER A 70 7.14 -0.42 -38.57
C SER A 70 5.65 -0.72 -38.56
N ARG A 71 5.30 -2.00 -38.62
CA ARG A 71 3.89 -2.41 -38.45
C ARG A 71 3.41 -2.10 -37.03
N LYS A 72 2.10 -1.92 -36.87
CA LYS A 72 1.50 -1.92 -35.55
C LYS A 72 1.75 -3.29 -34.90
N PHE A 73 2.35 -3.29 -33.72
CA PHE A 73 2.71 -4.49 -32.97
C PHE A 73 1.90 -4.52 -31.68
N ASP A 74 0.96 -5.45 -31.59
CA ASP A 74 0.14 -5.67 -30.40
C ASP A 74 0.84 -6.71 -29.53
N CYS A 75 1.63 -6.24 -28.58
CA CYS A 75 2.48 -7.10 -27.76
C CYS A 75 1.66 -8.23 -27.13
N ASP A 76 0.55 -7.91 -26.50
CA ASP A 76 -0.27 -8.88 -25.78
C ASP A 76 -0.75 -10.01 -26.67
N LYS A 77 -1.36 -9.66 -27.80
CA LYS A 77 -1.89 -10.64 -28.74
C LYS A 77 -0.76 -11.48 -29.36
N GLU A 78 0.32 -10.83 -29.75
CA GLU A 78 1.39 -11.47 -30.51
C GLU A 78 2.30 -12.35 -29.66
N TYR A 79 2.55 -11.99 -28.39
CA TYR A 79 3.26 -12.87 -27.46
C TYR A 79 2.39 -14.03 -27.00
N ALA A 80 1.09 -13.81 -26.77
CA ALA A 80 0.17 -14.92 -26.48
C ALA A 80 0.10 -15.93 -27.64
N GLU A 81 0.10 -15.45 -28.88
CA GLU A 81 0.16 -16.32 -30.06
C GLU A 81 1.52 -17.01 -30.19
N ALA A 82 2.62 -16.28 -29.97
CA ALA A 82 3.96 -16.86 -29.97
C ALA A 82 4.14 -17.93 -28.89
N TYR A 83 3.58 -17.73 -27.70
CA TYR A 83 3.58 -18.71 -26.63
C TYR A 83 2.86 -20.00 -27.07
N LYS A 84 1.66 -19.88 -27.63
CA LYS A 84 0.88 -21.03 -28.13
C LYS A 84 1.59 -21.75 -29.28
N GLN A 85 2.12 -21.00 -30.24
CA GLN A 85 2.75 -21.55 -31.45
C GLN A 85 4.10 -22.21 -31.14
N TYR A 86 4.93 -21.57 -30.30
CA TYR A 86 6.31 -21.98 -30.05
C TYR A 86 6.50 -22.56 -28.65
N SER A 87 6.37 -21.75 -27.60
CA SER A 87 6.75 -22.18 -26.24
C SER A 87 5.98 -23.41 -25.75
N LYS A 88 4.66 -23.46 -25.99
CA LYS A 88 3.78 -24.57 -25.61
C LYS A 88 4.06 -25.84 -26.41
N THR A 89 4.59 -25.70 -27.63
CA THR A 89 5.03 -26.83 -28.47
C THR A 89 6.50 -27.23 -28.25
N GLY A 90 7.15 -26.66 -27.22
CA GLY A 90 8.54 -26.97 -26.87
C GLY A 90 9.57 -26.30 -27.77
N LYS A 91 9.22 -25.23 -28.48
CA LYS A 91 10.13 -24.46 -29.35
C LYS A 91 10.44 -23.08 -28.76
N PRO A 92 11.67 -22.57 -28.92
CA PRO A 92 12.01 -21.21 -28.53
C PRO A 92 11.48 -20.20 -29.56
N TYR A 93 11.31 -18.96 -29.13
CA TYR A 93 11.20 -17.80 -30.01
C TYR A 93 12.06 -16.66 -29.47
N ALA A 94 12.39 -15.69 -30.31
CA ALA A 94 13.16 -14.52 -29.92
C ALA A 94 12.31 -13.26 -30.03
N THR A 95 12.63 -12.27 -29.21
CA THR A 95 11.95 -10.97 -29.18
C THR A 95 12.95 -9.83 -28.95
N ARG A 96 12.56 -8.62 -29.33
CA ARG A 96 13.34 -7.40 -29.16
C ARG A 96 13.26 -6.87 -27.72
N LEU A 97 14.42 -6.62 -27.14
CA LEU A 97 14.57 -5.98 -25.84
C LEU A 97 14.63 -4.46 -25.97
N LYS A 98 14.44 -3.75 -24.86
CA LYS A 98 14.47 -2.29 -24.77
C LYS A 98 15.75 -1.65 -25.34
N ASN A 99 16.89 -2.28 -25.09
CA ASN A 99 18.20 -1.81 -25.55
C ASN A 99 18.47 -2.09 -27.06
N ASN A 100 17.44 -2.50 -27.81
CA ASN A 100 17.50 -3.03 -29.18
C ASN A 100 18.34 -4.31 -29.33
N ASP A 101 18.69 -4.98 -28.22
CA ASP A 101 19.18 -6.36 -28.28
C ASP A 101 18.01 -7.34 -28.40
N HIS A 102 18.34 -8.63 -28.48
CA HIS A 102 17.38 -9.71 -28.62
C HIS A 102 17.45 -10.63 -27.41
N GLY A 103 16.29 -11.06 -26.93
CA GLY A 103 16.17 -12.09 -25.91
C GLY A 103 15.47 -13.32 -26.49
N ILE A 104 15.95 -14.50 -26.14
CA ILE A 104 15.35 -15.78 -26.53
C ILE A 104 14.44 -16.23 -25.39
N VAL A 105 13.16 -16.37 -25.68
CA VAL A 105 12.19 -16.96 -24.77
C VAL A 105 12.26 -18.47 -24.92
N LEU A 106 12.63 -19.13 -23.83
CA LEU A 106 12.78 -20.57 -23.77
C LEU A 106 11.46 -21.24 -23.32
N PRO A 107 11.11 -22.40 -23.89
CA PRO A 107 9.93 -23.16 -23.47
C PRO A 107 10.12 -23.78 -22.07
N LEU A 108 9.01 -24.01 -21.37
CA LEU A 108 9.00 -24.52 -19.98
C LEU A 108 9.69 -25.88 -19.82
N ASN A 109 9.59 -26.77 -20.82
CA ASN A 109 10.22 -28.09 -20.79
C ASN A 109 11.76 -28.00 -20.63
N SER A 110 12.39 -26.99 -21.21
CA SER A 110 13.84 -26.74 -21.10
C SER A 110 14.27 -26.18 -19.74
N THR A 111 13.33 -25.71 -18.91
CA THR A 111 13.65 -25.02 -17.64
C THR A 111 14.47 -25.89 -16.69
N LYS A 112 14.31 -27.21 -16.72
CA LYS A 112 15.08 -28.13 -15.87
C LYS A 112 16.58 -28.08 -16.15
N GLU A 113 16.99 -27.84 -17.39
CA GLU A 113 18.40 -27.85 -17.81
C GLU A 113 19.13 -26.58 -17.41
N TRP A 114 18.47 -25.43 -17.51
CA TRP A 114 19.13 -24.14 -17.29
C TRP A 114 18.90 -23.54 -15.90
N ARG A 115 17.81 -23.89 -15.20
CA ARG A 115 17.47 -23.27 -13.90
C ARG A 115 18.49 -23.55 -12.79
N THR A 116 19.25 -24.64 -12.91
CA THR A 116 20.27 -25.07 -11.95
C THR A 116 21.69 -24.76 -12.41
N LEU A 117 21.86 -24.08 -13.54
CA LEU A 117 23.19 -23.70 -13.98
C LEU A 117 23.78 -22.63 -13.05
N PRO A 118 25.08 -22.73 -12.75
CA PRO A 118 25.76 -21.79 -11.88
C PRO A 118 25.88 -20.41 -12.52
N HIS A 119 26.14 -19.40 -11.69
CA HIS A 119 26.12 -18.00 -12.11
C HIS A 119 27.25 -17.62 -13.07
N ASP A 120 28.34 -18.38 -13.08
CA ASP A 120 29.44 -18.23 -14.03
C ASP A 120 29.07 -18.74 -15.44
N GLN A 121 27.93 -19.44 -15.58
CA GLN A 121 27.33 -19.81 -16.86
C GLN A 121 26.10 -18.96 -17.18
N LEU A 122 25.22 -18.69 -16.21
CA LEU A 122 24.02 -17.85 -16.38
C LEU A 122 23.90 -16.78 -15.30
N SER A 123 24.01 -15.51 -15.70
CA SER A 123 23.98 -14.39 -14.77
C SER A 123 22.76 -13.50 -14.95
N PHE A 124 21.96 -13.34 -13.89
CA PHE A 124 20.92 -12.30 -13.81
C PHE A 124 21.51 -10.89 -13.68
N LEU A 125 22.50 -10.69 -12.80
CA LEU A 125 23.02 -9.35 -12.49
C LEU A 125 23.63 -8.64 -13.71
N HIS A 126 24.45 -9.34 -14.49
CA HIS A 126 24.95 -8.82 -15.78
C HIS A 126 23.83 -8.48 -16.76
N ALA A 127 22.79 -9.31 -16.81
CA ALA A 127 21.66 -9.11 -17.70
C ALA A 127 20.87 -7.85 -17.29
N LEU A 128 20.58 -7.69 -16.00
CA LEU A 128 19.95 -6.49 -15.44
C LEU A 128 20.81 -5.25 -15.67
N SER A 129 22.12 -5.37 -15.48
CA SER A 129 23.08 -4.26 -15.63
C SER A 129 23.05 -3.68 -17.03
N GLU A 130 23.09 -4.52 -18.06
CA GLU A 130 22.99 -4.11 -19.47
C GLU A 130 21.58 -3.65 -19.86
N PHE A 131 20.55 -4.27 -19.29
CA PHE A 131 19.15 -3.96 -19.60
C PHE A 131 18.75 -2.56 -19.13
N ALA A 132 19.13 -2.20 -17.91
CA ALA A 132 18.79 -0.93 -17.27
C ALA A 132 19.89 0.13 -17.37
N ASP A 133 20.96 -0.14 -18.14
CA ASP A 133 22.15 0.73 -18.26
C ASP A 133 22.87 1.03 -16.95
N LEU A 134 22.69 0.19 -15.94
CA LEU A 134 23.29 0.39 -14.61
C LEU A 134 24.81 0.37 -14.70
N TYR A 135 25.41 -0.43 -15.59
CA TYR A 135 26.86 -0.46 -15.83
C TYR A 135 27.47 0.91 -16.16
N MET A 136 26.66 1.90 -16.56
CA MET A 136 27.10 3.26 -16.88
C MET A 136 27.32 4.13 -15.63
N HIS A 137 26.80 3.73 -14.47
CA HIS A 137 26.79 4.57 -13.26
C HIS A 137 26.84 3.81 -11.92
N THR A 138 26.57 2.50 -11.90
CA THR A 138 26.47 1.68 -10.69
C THR A 138 26.94 0.26 -10.97
N ASN A 139 27.91 -0.24 -10.19
CA ASN A 139 28.33 -1.63 -10.31
C ASN A 139 27.41 -2.55 -9.50
N ILE A 140 26.56 -3.31 -10.19
CA ILE A 140 25.66 -4.30 -9.58
C ILE A 140 26.04 -5.75 -9.86
N THR A 141 27.19 -5.98 -10.50
CA THR A 141 27.60 -7.33 -10.92
C THR A 141 28.27 -8.13 -9.81
N ASP A 142 28.69 -7.44 -8.74
CA ASP A 142 29.20 -8.09 -7.54
C ASP A 142 28.09 -8.83 -6.77
N ARG A 143 28.47 -9.93 -6.11
CA ARG A 143 27.52 -10.81 -5.41
C ARG A 143 27.50 -10.62 -3.89
N THR A 144 28.34 -9.76 -3.34
CA THR A 144 28.34 -9.39 -1.92
C THR A 144 26.98 -8.91 -1.47
N PRO A 145 26.26 -8.08 -2.27
CA PRO A 145 24.89 -7.74 -1.95
C PRO A 145 23.97 -8.98 -1.81
N LEU A 146 23.96 -9.85 -2.82
CA LEU A 146 23.13 -11.05 -2.80
C LEU A 146 23.42 -11.96 -1.59
N HIS A 147 24.69 -12.08 -1.20
CA HIS A 147 25.09 -12.84 -0.03
C HIS A 147 24.62 -12.18 1.27
N ALA A 148 24.68 -10.85 1.37
CA ALA A 148 24.16 -10.09 2.51
C ALA A 148 22.65 -10.26 2.69
N VAL A 149 21.88 -10.28 1.59
CA VAL A 149 20.44 -10.59 1.65
C VAL A 149 20.19 -12.00 2.19
N HIS A 150 20.96 -12.99 1.73
CA HIS A 150 20.85 -14.36 2.23
C HIS A 150 21.22 -14.48 3.71
N TYR A 151 22.27 -13.78 4.14
CA TYR A 151 22.68 -13.70 5.54
C TYR A 151 21.55 -13.13 6.43
N CYS A 152 20.88 -12.08 5.96
CA CYS A 152 19.74 -11.46 6.65
C CYS A 152 18.43 -12.27 6.55
N ASN A 153 18.37 -13.34 5.74
CA ASN A 153 17.16 -14.13 5.53
C ASN A 153 16.99 -15.23 6.60
N ASN A 154 16.98 -14.82 7.87
CA ASN A 154 16.79 -15.67 9.04
C ASN A 154 15.69 -15.09 9.96
N THR A 155 15.08 -15.93 10.80
CA THR A 155 13.93 -15.54 11.64
C THR A 155 14.22 -14.35 12.56
N LYS A 156 15.41 -14.26 13.15
CA LYS A 156 15.81 -13.17 14.06
C LYS A 156 15.85 -11.83 13.31
N THR A 157 16.57 -11.77 12.19
CA THR A 157 16.71 -10.56 11.38
C THR A 157 15.39 -10.16 10.72
N LEU A 158 14.63 -11.11 10.17
CA LEU A 158 13.34 -10.84 9.55
C LEU A 158 12.31 -10.30 10.56
N SER A 159 12.30 -10.83 11.80
CA SER A 159 11.43 -10.30 12.86
C SER A 159 11.81 -8.87 13.25
N ARG A 160 13.11 -8.56 13.28
CA ARG A 160 13.61 -7.20 13.53
C ARG A 160 13.22 -6.26 12.40
N PHE A 161 13.41 -6.67 11.14
CA PHE A 161 12.99 -5.89 9.98
C PHE A 161 11.49 -5.67 9.96
N ASN A 162 10.68 -6.66 10.34
CA ASN A 162 9.23 -6.49 10.44
C ASN A 162 8.84 -5.37 11.42
N ARG A 163 9.49 -5.28 12.59
CA ARG A 163 9.26 -4.13 13.49
C ARG A 163 9.62 -2.79 12.84
N LEU A 164 10.78 -2.71 12.18
CA LEU A 164 11.17 -1.50 11.44
C LEU A 164 10.16 -1.12 10.35
N MET A 165 9.65 -2.12 9.62
CA MET A 165 8.62 -1.93 8.60
C MET A 165 7.32 -1.38 9.19
N VAL A 166 6.83 -1.97 10.27
CA VAL A 166 5.61 -1.55 10.97
C VAL A 166 5.77 -0.12 11.46
N ASP A 167 6.85 0.16 12.19
CA ASP A 167 7.11 1.47 12.78
C ASP A 167 7.24 2.56 11.69
N ALA A 168 7.97 2.27 10.60
CA ALA A 168 8.11 3.20 9.49
C ALA A 168 6.78 3.43 8.75
N THR A 169 5.98 2.38 8.56
CA THR A 169 4.67 2.46 7.92
C THR A 169 3.71 3.27 8.79
N ASP A 170 3.70 3.05 10.10
CA ASP A 170 2.83 3.76 11.04
C ASP A 170 3.13 5.25 11.10
N ARG A 171 4.42 5.63 11.04
CA ARG A 171 4.84 7.03 10.97
C ARG A 171 4.55 7.67 9.62
N ALA A 172 4.73 6.93 8.52
CA ALA A 172 4.62 7.48 7.17
C ALA A 172 3.15 7.65 6.73
N LEU A 173 2.27 6.70 7.05
CA LEU A 173 0.87 6.71 6.59
C LEU A 173 0.12 8.03 6.90
N PRO A 174 0.18 8.59 8.14
CA PRO A 174 -0.47 9.86 8.45
C PRO A 174 0.11 11.06 7.69
N LEU A 175 1.42 11.06 7.43
CA LEU A 175 2.09 12.16 6.74
C LEU A 175 1.69 12.25 5.25
N ILE A 176 1.28 11.12 4.67
CA ILE A 176 0.91 11.03 3.26
C ILE A 176 -0.51 11.55 2.99
N VAL A 177 -1.43 11.40 3.95
CA VAL A 177 -2.84 11.86 3.84
C VAL A 177 -3.05 13.22 4.54
N GLY A 178 -2.07 13.65 5.34
CA GLY A 178 -2.08 14.86 6.14
C GLY A 178 -2.51 14.57 7.59
N LYS A 179 -1.92 15.28 8.55
CA LYS A 179 -2.21 15.12 9.99
C LYS A 179 -3.61 15.62 10.39
N ASP A 180 -4.16 16.59 9.65
CA ASP A 180 -5.32 17.40 10.11
C ASP A 180 -6.66 17.06 9.46
N THR A 181 -6.76 15.98 8.69
CA THR A 181 -8.02 15.60 8.03
C THR A 181 -8.32 14.16 8.36
N GLU A 182 -8.90 13.97 9.52
CA GLU A 182 -9.20 12.63 10.02
C GLU A 182 -10.27 11.97 9.14
N SER A 183 -11.23 12.69 8.55
CA SER A 183 -12.38 12.06 7.87
C SER A 183 -12.55 12.34 6.36
N GLU A 184 -11.95 13.40 5.81
CA GLU A 184 -12.19 13.83 4.43
C GLU A 184 -11.62 12.87 3.38
N TRP A 185 -12.43 12.63 2.33
CA TRP A 185 -11.94 12.05 1.09
C TRP A 185 -10.95 13.00 0.42
N LYS A 186 -9.68 12.61 0.38
CA LYS A 186 -8.64 13.36 -0.32
C LYS A 186 -8.26 12.72 -1.62
N ARG A 187 -8.13 13.55 -2.64
CA ARG A 187 -7.55 13.18 -3.91
C ARG A 187 -6.04 12.99 -3.73
N ALA A 188 -5.57 11.76 -3.92
CA ALA A 188 -4.16 11.41 -3.87
C ALA A 188 -3.71 10.81 -5.20
N ASN A 189 -2.46 11.07 -5.57
CA ASN A 189 -1.82 10.40 -6.68
C ASN A 189 -1.27 9.05 -6.20
N ALA A 190 -1.92 7.94 -6.59
CA ALA A 190 -1.61 6.61 -6.06
C ALA A 190 -0.11 6.27 -6.17
N PHE A 191 0.51 6.54 -7.32
CA PHE A 191 1.92 6.24 -7.53
C PHE A 191 2.85 7.03 -6.61
N HIS A 192 2.70 8.36 -6.55
CA HIS A 192 3.59 9.20 -5.74
C HIS A 192 3.42 8.94 -4.24
N THR A 193 2.18 8.76 -3.79
CA THR A 193 1.81 8.42 -2.40
C THR A 193 2.45 7.09 -1.99
N ILE A 194 2.23 6.03 -2.78
CA ILE A 194 2.74 4.69 -2.44
C ILE A 194 4.26 4.62 -2.62
N LEU A 195 4.84 5.32 -3.59
CA LEU A 195 6.30 5.42 -3.77
C LEU A 195 6.98 6.06 -2.56
N SER A 196 6.44 7.16 -2.05
CA SER A 196 6.96 7.81 -0.85
C SER A 196 6.89 6.87 0.35
N LEU A 197 5.75 6.19 0.56
CA LEU A 197 5.59 5.18 1.62
C LEU A 197 6.63 4.06 1.54
N CYS A 198 6.73 3.42 0.38
CA CYS A 198 7.62 2.28 0.18
C CYS A 198 9.09 2.69 0.30
N SER A 199 9.43 3.90 -0.14
CA SER A 199 10.80 4.45 -0.02
C SER A 199 11.17 4.72 1.44
N THR A 200 10.25 5.29 2.23
CA THR A 200 10.44 5.47 3.69
C THR A 200 10.65 4.13 4.40
N VAL A 201 9.82 3.13 4.08
CA VAL A 201 9.96 1.77 4.65
C VAL A 201 11.28 1.12 4.21
N ALA A 202 11.64 1.22 2.94
CA ALA A 202 12.90 0.69 2.42
C ALA A 202 14.11 1.33 3.11
N MET A 203 14.14 2.65 3.28
CA MET A 203 15.20 3.36 4.01
C MET A 203 15.30 2.90 5.47
N SER A 204 14.17 2.66 6.13
CA SER A 204 14.16 2.16 7.50
C SER A 204 14.79 0.77 7.63
N VAL A 205 14.59 -0.11 6.65
CA VAL A 205 15.18 -1.46 6.62
C VAL A 205 16.66 -1.41 6.19
N LEU A 206 17.01 -0.48 5.31
CA LEU A 206 18.36 -0.38 4.74
C LEU A 206 19.38 0.21 5.69
N LEU A 207 19.01 1.32 6.34
CA LEU A 207 19.91 2.06 7.21
C LEU A 207 19.36 2.05 8.64
N GLY A 208 18.08 2.33 8.84
CA GLY A 208 17.50 2.43 10.17
C GLY A 208 16.41 3.48 10.24
N PRO A 209 15.66 3.52 11.36
CA PRO A 209 14.52 4.43 11.52
C PRO A 209 14.91 5.91 11.42
N GLU A 210 16.12 6.29 11.84
CA GLU A 210 16.62 7.66 11.76
C GLU A 210 16.71 8.19 10.32
N PHE A 211 17.13 7.35 9.36
CA PHE A 211 17.22 7.74 7.95
C PHE A 211 15.87 7.73 7.24
N SER A 212 14.87 7.03 7.79
CA SER A 212 13.49 7.09 7.29
C SER A 212 12.85 8.47 7.47
N MET A 213 13.47 9.35 8.27
CA MET A 213 12.99 10.71 8.52
C MET A 213 13.74 11.80 7.73
N ASP A 214 14.86 11.48 7.05
CA ASP A 214 15.55 12.43 6.17
C ASP A 214 14.81 12.51 4.83
N THR A 215 13.84 13.42 4.77
CA THR A 215 13.02 13.69 3.58
C THR A 215 13.86 14.10 2.37
N SER A 216 14.98 14.78 2.58
CA SER A 216 15.88 15.21 1.50
C SER A 216 16.65 14.02 0.91
N LEU A 217 17.09 13.07 1.74
CA LEU A 217 17.73 11.83 1.28
C LEU A 217 16.71 10.96 0.52
N ILE A 218 15.53 10.75 1.08
CA ILE A 218 14.43 9.98 0.47
C ILE A 218 14.04 10.58 -0.89
N GLN A 219 13.90 11.90 -0.98
CA GLN A 219 13.57 12.56 -2.24
C GLN A 219 14.66 12.36 -3.30
N THR A 220 15.94 12.51 -2.92
CA THR A 220 17.06 12.38 -3.86
C THR A 220 17.17 10.94 -4.39
N ILE A 221 17.03 9.94 -3.52
CA ILE A 221 17.10 8.53 -3.93
C ILE A 221 15.87 8.11 -4.77
N MET A 222 14.68 8.64 -4.48
CA MET A 222 13.49 8.46 -5.30
C MET A 222 13.65 9.06 -6.71
N MET A 223 14.23 10.26 -6.81
CA MET A 223 14.53 10.91 -8.10
C MET A 223 15.51 10.08 -8.93
N TYR A 224 16.57 9.56 -8.30
CA TYR A 224 17.49 8.62 -8.97
C TYR A 224 16.74 7.39 -9.50
N ASN A 225 15.96 6.69 -8.66
CA ASN A 225 15.27 5.45 -9.04
C ASN A 225 14.28 5.65 -10.20
N THR A 226 13.49 6.72 -10.13
CA THR A 226 12.50 7.05 -11.17
C THR A 226 13.15 7.51 -12.48
N ALA A 227 14.41 7.95 -12.46
CA ALA A 227 15.14 8.38 -13.64
C ALA A 227 15.89 7.25 -14.38
N ILE A 228 16.19 6.11 -13.73
CA ILE A 228 16.93 4.98 -14.33
C ILE A 228 16.27 4.55 -15.65
N MET A 229 15.00 4.12 -15.58
CA MET A 229 14.32 3.55 -16.74
C MET A 229 14.03 4.55 -17.86
N PRO A 230 13.59 5.79 -17.59
CA PRO A 230 13.49 6.82 -18.63
C PRO A 230 14.82 7.18 -19.28
N SER A 231 15.92 7.25 -18.51
CA SER A 231 17.24 7.55 -19.06
C SER A 231 17.73 6.45 -20.01
N CYS A 232 17.53 5.18 -19.62
CA CYS A 232 17.81 4.03 -20.46
C CYS A 232 16.94 4.04 -21.73
N ALA A 233 15.63 4.27 -21.61
CA ALA A 233 14.72 4.34 -22.76
C ALA A 233 15.15 5.44 -23.74
N LYS A 234 15.48 6.62 -23.21
CA LYS A 234 15.94 7.75 -24.01
C LYS A 234 17.21 7.39 -24.76
N ARG A 235 18.22 6.83 -24.10
CA ARG A 235 19.49 6.46 -24.73
C ARG A 235 19.30 5.38 -25.78
N THR A 236 18.58 4.32 -25.44
CA THR A 236 18.43 3.12 -26.28
C THR A 236 17.53 3.32 -27.50
N SER A 237 16.66 4.33 -27.48
CA SER A 237 15.86 4.73 -28.64
C SER A 237 16.69 5.17 -29.85
N TYR A 238 17.92 5.67 -29.63
CA TYR A 238 18.83 6.11 -30.68
C TYR A 238 19.75 4.98 -31.18
N PRO A 239 20.26 5.10 -32.42
CA PRO A 239 21.29 4.23 -32.97
C PRO A 239 22.52 4.14 -32.08
N ARG A 240 23.17 2.97 -32.06
CA ARG A 240 24.30 2.70 -31.14
C ARG A 240 25.43 3.72 -31.22
N ILE A 241 25.74 4.21 -32.42
CA ILE A 241 26.77 5.23 -32.65
C ILE A 241 26.45 6.58 -31.96
N LEU A 242 25.16 6.89 -31.75
CA LEU A 242 24.72 8.12 -31.10
C LEU A 242 24.54 7.98 -29.58
N ARG A 243 24.44 6.75 -29.05
CA ARG A 243 24.20 6.49 -27.61
C ARG A 243 25.20 7.17 -26.68
N PRO A 244 26.52 7.22 -26.96
CA PRO A 244 27.48 7.92 -26.10
C PRO A 244 27.21 9.43 -25.99
N PHE A 245 26.79 10.06 -27.08
CA PHE A 245 26.42 11.48 -27.10
C PHE A 245 25.13 11.72 -26.33
N VAL A 246 24.12 10.86 -26.50
CA VAL A 246 22.86 10.95 -25.75
C VAL A 246 23.12 10.82 -24.25
N TRP A 247 23.95 9.85 -23.83
CA TRP A 247 24.34 9.70 -22.42
C TRP A 247 25.03 10.95 -21.84
N ARG A 248 25.85 11.64 -22.64
CA ARG A 248 26.60 12.83 -22.20
C ARG A 248 25.75 14.10 -22.19
N LEU A 249 24.90 14.29 -23.19
CA LEU A 249 24.21 15.56 -23.46
C LEU A 249 22.76 15.59 -22.97
N SER A 250 22.08 14.44 -22.88
CA SER A 250 20.68 14.36 -22.46
C SER A 250 20.49 14.83 -21.01
N PRO A 251 19.57 15.77 -20.76
CA PRO A 251 19.22 16.19 -19.39
C PRO A 251 18.82 15.01 -18.49
N LEU A 252 18.06 14.04 -19.00
CA LEU A 252 17.64 12.85 -18.25
C LEU A 252 18.83 12.00 -17.80
N CYS A 253 19.82 11.78 -18.67
CA CYS A 253 21.01 10.99 -18.34
C CYS A 253 21.95 11.74 -17.39
N ARG A 254 22.02 13.06 -17.48
CA ARG A 254 22.78 13.90 -16.54
C ARG A 254 22.13 13.95 -15.15
N ALA A 255 20.79 13.96 -15.09
CA ALA A 255 20.05 13.93 -13.84
C ALA A 255 20.39 12.68 -13.02
N VAL A 256 20.40 11.48 -13.64
CA VAL A 256 20.81 10.22 -12.98
C VAL A 256 22.17 10.35 -12.30
N LYS A 257 23.18 10.90 -12.99
CA LYS A 257 24.52 11.11 -12.41
C LYS A 257 24.50 12.11 -11.26
N SER A 258 23.76 13.21 -11.43
CA SER A 258 23.65 14.26 -10.42
C SER A 258 23.01 13.73 -9.14
N ASP A 259 21.89 13.00 -9.26
CA ASP A 259 21.15 12.49 -8.12
C ASP A 259 21.90 11.34 -7.42
N LEU A 260 22.61 10.49 -8.20
CA LEU A 260 23.54 9.51 -7.64
C LEU A 260 24.62 10.17 -6.79
N LEU A 261 25.27 11.22 -7.28
CA LEU A 261 26.32 11.95 -6.55
C LEU A 261 25.77 12.60 -5.27
N LYS A 262 24.62 13.29 -5.35
CA LYS A 262 23.95 13.89 -4.18
C LYS A 262 23.63 12.85 -3.12
N THR A 263 23.17 11.67 -3.53
CA THR A 263 22.85 10.57 -2.62
C THR A 263 24.12 10.03 -1.96
N LYS A 264 25.19 9.80 -2.74
CA LYS A 264 26.49 9.35 -2.23
C LYS A 264 27.09 10.30 -1.19
N ILE A 265 26.99 11.61 -1.40
CA ILE A 265 27.49 12.62 -0.44
C ILE A 265 26.88 12.42 0.96
N LYS A 266 25.62 12.01 1.03
CA LYS A 266 24.93 11.74 2.30
C LYS A 266 25.23 10.34 2.87
N LEU A 267 25.35 9.33 2.02
CA LEU A 267 25.53 7.94 2.46
C LEU A 267 26.96 7.62 2.89
N ILE A 268 27.96 8.16 2.20
CA ILE A 268 29.37 7.83 2.45
C ILE A 268 29.80 8.06 3.91
N PRO A 269 29.48 9.21 4.55
CA PRO A 269 29.84 9.44 5.95
C PRO A 269 29.24 8.40 6.90
N GLU A 270 27.96 8.04 6.69
CA GLU A 270 27.28 7.04 7.51
C GLU A 270 27.89 5.64 7.32
N ILE A 271 28.21 5.27 6.08
CA ILE A 271 28.85 3.97 5.80
C ILE A 271 30.21 3.89 6.51
N LYS A 272 31.04 4.95 6.43
CA LYS A 272 32.30 5.02 7.18
C LYS A 272 32.08 4.86 8.67
N HIS A 273 31.11 5.60 9.22
CA HIS A 273 30.76 5.54 10.63
C HIS A 273 30.38 4.11 11.09
N ARG A 274 29.58 3.38 10.30
CA ARG A 274 29.20 2.00 10.62
C ARG A 274 30.35 1.01 10.50
N ILE A 275 31.24 1.19 9.53
CA ILE A 275 32.46 0.38 9.42
C ILE A 275 33.31 0.55 10.68
N ASP A 276 33.48 1.78 11.17
CA ASP A 276 34.25 2.07 12.39
C ASP A 276 33.60 1.47 13.65
N ILE A 277 32.26 1.51 13.75
CA ILE A 277 31.52 0.82 14.82
C ILE A 277 31.77 -0.69 14.73
N ALA A 278 31.65 -1.28 13.54
CA ALA A 278 31.84 -2.70 13.33
C ALA A 278 33.28 -3.15 13.64
N ARG A 279 34.29 -2.28 13.47
CA ARG A 279 35.68 -2.54 13.88
C ARG A 279 35.89 -2.45 15.39
N SER A 280 35.23 -1.51 16.05
CA SER A 280 35.49 -1.16 17.44
C SER A 280 34.65 -1.94 18.46
N LYS A 281 33.44 -2.39 18.09
CA LYS A 281 32.47 -2.91 19.06
C LYS A 281 32.18 -4.40 18.87
N LYS A 282 32.44 -5.18 19.93
CA LYS A 282 32.21 -6.63 19.96
C LYS A 282 30.73 -7.03 19.83
N TRP A 283 29.81 -6.23 20.39
CA TRP A 283 28.37 -6.52 20.35
C TRP A 283 27.81 -6.61 18.92
N TRP A 284 28.44 -5.97 17.94
CA TRP A 284 28.05 -6.04 16.54
C TRP A 284 27.96 -7.48 16.02
N LEU A 285 28.90 -8.33 16.47
CA LEU A 285 28.94 -9.76 16.14
C LEU A 285 27.90 -10.58 16.90
N GLU A 286 27.52 -10.15 18.11
CA GLU A 286 26.59 -10.87 19.00
C GLU A 286 25.12 -10.58 18.66
N GLU A 287 24.81 -9.33 18.33
CA GLU A 287 23.46 -8.83 18.03
C GLU A 287 22.99 -9.20 16.62
N GLY A 288 23.92 -9.43 15.69
CA GLY A 288 23.64 -9.61 14.26
C GLY A 288 23.18 -8.30 13.59
N PRO A 289 22.91 -8.31 12.27
CA PRO A 289 22.65 -7.10 11.50
C PRO A 289 21.37 -6.39 11.99
N MET A 290 21.46 -5.10 12.26
CA MET A 290 20.31 -4.26 12.62
C MET A 290 19.61 -3.72 11.37
N SER A 291 20.37 -3.53 10.30
CA SER A 291 19.91 -3.11 8.97
C SER A 291 20.51 -3.98 7.86
N LEU A 292 20.05 -3.79 6.61
CA LEU A 292 20.68 -4.44 5.46
C LEU A 292 22.09 -3.89 5.18
N LEU A 293 22.38 -2.62 5.49
CA LEU A 293 23.74 -2.09 5.42
C LEU A 293 24.69 -2.83 6.36
N ASP A 294 24.24 -3.13 7.58
CA ASP A 294 25.07 -3.85 8.55
C ASP A 294 25.41 -5.27 8.04
N GLY A 295 24.42 -5.95 7.44
CA GLY A 295 24.63 -7.25 6.80
C GLY A 295 25.57 -7.17 5.60
N LEU A 296 25.53 -6.06 4.85
CA LEU A 296 26.41 -5.81 3.72
C LEU A 296 27.86 -5.57 4.17
N ILE A 297 28.05 -4.74 5.20
CA ILE A 297 29.36 -4.49 5.83
C ILE A 297 29.94 -5.79 6.39
N GLU A 298 29.13 -6.61 7.08
CA GLU A 298 29.56 -7.91 7.60
C GLU A 298 30.04 -8.83 6.48
N THR A 299 29.25 -8.96 5.42
CA THR A 299 29.61 -9.78 4.26
C THR A 299 30.89 -9.27 3.58
N ALA A 300 31.09 -7.95 3.55
CA ALA A 300 32.32 -7.36 3.02
C ALA A 300 33.55 -7.68 3.88
N PHE A 301 33.42 -7.77 5.20
CA PHE A 301 34.49 -8.27 6.08
C PHE A 301 34.77 -9.76 5.84
N GLU A 302 33.73 -10.60 5.79
CA GLU A 302 33.87 -12.05 5.58
C GLU A 302 34.59 -12.39 4.26
N LYS A 303 34.30 -11.64 3.20
CA LYS A 303 34.95 -11.80 1.90
C LYS A 303 36.34 -11.15 1.79
N GLY A 304 36.78 -10.45 2.83
CA GLY A 304 38.06 -9.75 2.86
C GLY A 304 38.11 -8.48 2.00
N CYS A 305 36.96 -7.97 1.54
CA CYS A 305 36.83 -6.68 0.87
C CYS A 305 37.07 -5.52 1.83
N LEU A 306 36.72 -5.69 3.11
CA LEU A 306 37.08 -4.83 4.22
C LEU A 306 37.94 -5.58 5.24
N SER A 307 38.78 -4.84 5.97
CA SER A 307 39.53 -5.39 7.10
C SER A 307 38.97 -4.97 8.44
N ARG A 308 38.85 -5.91 9.38
CA ARG A 308 38.55 -5.63 10.79
C ARG A 308 39.70 -4.88 11.48
N SER A 309 40.94 -5.05 11.01
CA SER A 309 42.07 -4.22 11.45
C SER A 309 42.08 -2.90 10.68
N SER A 310 42.39 -1.81 11.36
CA SER A 310 42.54 -0.46 10.78
C SER A 310 43.79 -0.29 9.89
N ASP A 311 44.48 -1.39 9.57
CA ASP A 311 45.83 -1.41 9.01
C ASP A 311 45.88 -1.76 7.51
N ARG A 312 44.72 -2.02 6.89
CA ARG A 312 44.60 -2.08 5.42
C ARG A 312 44.23 -0.68 4.92
N GLY A 313 44.89 -0.24 3.85
CA GLY A 313 44.83 1.13 3.31
C GLY A 313 43.44 1.63 2.92
N ASP A 314 43.41 2.83 2.35
CA ASP A 314 42.22 3.63 2.00
C ASP A 314 40.99 2.82 1.54
N ASP A 315 40.00 2.67 2.44
CA ASP A 315 38.73 1.98 2.19
C ASP A 315 37.80 2.78 1.24
N ASP A 316 38.18 3.99 0.80
CA ASP A 316 37.29 4.91 0.09
C ASP A 316 36.65 4.30 -1.16
N GLN A 317 37.38 3.45 -1.89
CA GLN A 317 36.82 2.74 -3.04
C GLN A 317 35.73 1.76 -2.61
N GLN A 318 35.96 0.98 -1.55
CA GLN A 318 34.98 0.01 -1.07
C GLN A 318 33.76 0.69 -0.46
N VAL A 319 33.96 1.80 0.26
CA VAL A 319 32.87 2.64 0.78
C VAL A 319 32.02 3.20 -0.34
N ALA A 320 32.64 3.66 -1.43
CA ALA A 320 31.90 4.15 -2.61
C ALA A 320 31.07 3.05 -3.29
N LEU A 321 31.60 1.81 -3.34
CA LEU A 321 30.86 0.64 -3.83
C LEU A 321 29.68 0.28 -2.91
N LEU A 322 29.88 0.25 -1.59
CA LEU A 322 28.80 0.02 -0.63
C LEU A 322 27.68 1.08 -0.76
N ALA A 323 28.04 2.33 -1.04
CA ALA A 323 27.06 3.39 -1.29
C ALA A 323 26.25 3.12 -2.57
N GLU A 324 26.90 2.68 -3.65
CA GLU A 324 26.21 2.25 -4.88
C GLU A 324 25.27 1.07 -4.64
N GLU A 325 25.69 0.10 -3.84
CA GLU A 325 24.92 -1.09 -3.48
C GLU A 325 23.68 -0.74 -2.66
N ILE A 326 23.79 0.15 -1.67
CA ILE A 326 22.63 0.64 -0.90
C ILE A 326 21.63 1.40 -1.78
N ILE A 327 22.14 2.22 -2.69
CA ILE A 327 21.29 2.95 -3.65
C ILE A 327 20.53 1.95 -4.54
N PHE A 328 21.21 0.92 -5.03
CA PHE A 328 20.58 -0.14 -5.80
C PHE A 328 19.59 -0.99 -4.98
N TYR A 329 19.89 -1.29 -3.72
CA TYR A 329 18.93 -1.95 -2.83
C TYR A 329 17.67 -1.14 -2.61
N HIS A 330 17.79 0.18 -2.46
CA HIS A 330 16.61 1.00 -2.36
C HIS A 330 15.76 0.90 -3.62
N PHE A 331 16.36 0.91 -4.82
CA PHE A 331 15.64 0.65 -6.06
C PHE A 331 14.87 -0.68 -6.02
N GLU A 332 15.56 -1.78 -5.66
CA GLU A 332 14.99 -3.13 -5.64
C GLU A 332 13.96 -3.37 -4.51
N LEU A 333 14.07 -2.67 -3.37
CA LEU A 333 13.15 -2.81 -2.24
C LEU A 333 11.93 -1.88 -2.35
N SER A 334 12.08 -0.71 -2.98
CA SER A 334 10.97 0.24 -3.13
C SER A 334 10.17 -0.03 -4.39
N MET A 335 10.79 -0.02 -5.57
CA MET A 335 10.06 0.03 -6.85
C MET A 335 9.14 -1.17 -7.08
N PRO A 336 9.59 -2.44 -6.96
CA PRO A 336 8.70 -3.59 -7.13
C PRO A 336 7.54 -3.62 -6.11
N VAL A 337 7.80 -3.22 -4.87
CA VAL A 337 6.78 -3.17 -3.80
C VAL A 337 5.74 -2.09 -4.10
N VAL A 338 6.13 -0.94 -4.66
CA VAL A 338 5.19 0.11 -5.07
C VAL A 338 4.16 -0.41 -6.06
N PHE A 339 4.62 -1.08 -7.12
CA PHE A 339 3.72 -1.68 -8.09
C PHE A 339 2.82 -2.72 -7.44
N PHE A 340 3.38 -3.56 -6.56
CA PHE A 340 2.59 -4.53 -5.83
C PHE A 340 1.44 -3.86 -5.08
N ILE A 341 1.74 -2.87 -4.24
CA ILE A 341 0.73 -2.24 -3.38
C ILE A 341 -0.32 -1.54 -4.24
N ILE A 342 0.09 -0.88 -5.33
CA ILE A 342 -0.84 -0.26 -6.28
C ILE A 342 -1.80 -1.29 -6.87
N PHE A 343 -1.29 -2.42 -7.39
CA PHE A 343 -2.15 -3.46 -7.93
C PHE A 343 -3.07 -4.08 -6.87
N ALA A 344 -2.57 -4.33 -5.67
CA ALA A 344 -3.38 -4.87 -4.58
C ALA A 344 -4.52 -3.91 -4.19
N VAL A 345 -4.24 -2.60 -4.17
CA VAL A 345 -5.25 -1.55 -3.97
C VAL A 345 -6.27 -1.53 -5.12
N TYR A 346 -5.84 -1.61 -6.38
CA TYR A 346 -6.78 -1.61 -7.51
C TYR A 346 -7.66 -2.85 -7.55
N VAL A 347 -7.07 -4.01 -7.28
CA VAL A 347 -7.79 -5.28 -7.21
C VAL A 347 -8.82 -5.27 -6.10
N ILE A 348 -8.50 -4.78 -4.90
CA ILE A 348 -9.49 -4.76 -3.81
C ILE A 348 -10.62 -3.76 -4.08
N MET A 349 -10.33 -2.65 -4.79
CA MET A 349 -11.34 -1.69 -5.22
C MET A 349 -12.31 -2.28 -6.25
N ASN A 350 -11.81 -3.12 -7.16
CA ASN A 350 -12.61 -3.82 -8.17
C ASN A 350 -13.32 -5.07 -7.65
N ASN A 351 -12.88 -5.62 -6.52
CA ASN A 351 -13.42 -6.87 -5.95
C ASN A 351 -13.73 -6.63 -4.45
N LYS A 352 -14.68 -5.72 -4.20
CA LYS A 352 -15.04 -5.25 -2.85
C LYS A 352 -15.53 -6.36 -1.92
N GLU A 353 -16.01 -7.48 -2.47
CA GLU A 353 -16.43 -8.67 -1.73
C GLU A 353 -15.30 -9.29 -0.88
N TYR A 354 -14.03 -9.05 -1.24
CA TYR A 354 -12.89 -9.52 -0.44
C TYR A 354 -12.53 -8.56 0.71
N LEU A 355 -12.99 -7.30 0.70
CA LEU A 355 -12.53 -6.28 1.63
C LEU A 355 -12.88 -6.61 3.09
N THR A 356 -14.17 -6.84 3.36
CA THR A 356 -14.64 -7.13 4.72
C THR A 356 -14.04 -8.44 5.26
N PRO A 357 -14.08 -9.58 4.52
CA PRO A 357 -13.47 -10.82 5.01
C PRO A 357 -11.96 -10.73 5.26
N LEU A 358 -11.23 -9.95 4.46
CA LEU A 358 -9.79 -9.74 4.68
C LEU A 358 -9.53 -8.87 5.90
N ARG A 359 -10.31 -7.80 6.12
CA ARG A 359 -10.23 -6.99 7.34
C ARG A 359 -10.52 -7.82 8.59
N GLU A 360 -11.53 -8.69 8.55
CA GLU A 360 -11.87 -9.61 9.64
C GLU A 360 -10.73 -10.60 9.94
N GLU A 361 -10.17 -11.24 8.91
CA GLU A 361 -9.03 -12.16 9.06
C GLU A 361 -7.81 -11.44 9.68
N ILE A 362 -7.52 -10.23 9.22
CA ILE A 362 -6.43 -9.41 9.76
C ILE A 362 -6.67 -9.08 11.24
N SER A 363 -7.89 -8.67 11.60
CA SER A 363 -8.26 -8.37 12.98
C SER A 363 -8.10 -9.61 13.87
N GLU A 364 -8.48 -10.80 13.39
CA GLU A 364 -8.27 -12.06 14.11
C GLU A 364 -6.80 -12.41 14.25
N ALA A 365 -6.01 -12.28 13.18
CA ALA A 365 -4.56 -12.49 13.21
C ALA A 365 -3.86 -11.58 14.23
N LEU A 366 -4.29 -10.33 14.36
CA LEU A 366 -3.78 -9.40 15.37
C LEU A 366 -4.11 -9.84 16.79
N LYS A 367 -5.30 -10.41 17.04
CA LYS A 367 -5.64 -10.96 18.37
C LYS A 367 -4.70 -12.11 18.74
N LEU A 368 -4.47 -13.03 17.80
CA LEU A 368 -3.61 -14.20 18.02
C LEU A 368 -2.16 -13.80 18.31
N SER A 369 -1.70 -12.68 17.75
CA SER A 369 -0.36 -12.13 18.02
C SER A 369 -0.30 -11.14 19.20
N GLY A 370 -1.30 -11.13 20.10
CA GLY A 370 -1.28 -10.29 21.31
C GLY A 370 -1.46 -8.79 21.05
N GLY A 371 -2.13 -8.43 19.94
CA GLY A 371 -2.44 -7.03 19.59
C GLY A 371 -1.29 -6.25 18.94
N SER A 372 -0.09 -6.82 18.89
CA SER A 372 1.06 -6.22 18.20
C SER A 372 1.22 -6.82 16.80
N PHE A 373 1.46 -5.96 15.81
CA PHE A 373 1.76 -6.44 14.46
C PHE A 373 3.16 -7.04 14.43
N THR A 374 3.25 -8.34 14.20
CA THR A 374 4.51 -9.08 14.18
C THR A 374 4.61 -9.97 12.94
N LEU A 375 5.77 -10.60 12.74
CA LEU A 375 5.95 -11.61 11.70
C LEU A 375 4.95 -12.77 11.83
N ASP A 376 4.54 -13.08 13.06
CA ASP A 376 3.56 -14.12 13.35
C ASP A 376 2.14 -13.73 12.90
N THR A 377 1.79 -12.44 12.97
CA THR A 377 0.51 -11.92 12.42
C THR A 377 0.38 -12.23 10.93
N LEU A 378 1.50 -12.19 10.19
CA LEU A 378 1.51 -12.57 8.79
C LEU A 378 1.26 -14.07 8.57
N ASN A 379 1.56 -14.95 9.54
CA ASN A 379 1.26 -16.37 9.39
C ASN A 379 -0.22 -16.68 9.61
N HIS A 380 -0.89 -15.88 10.44
CA HIS A 380 -2.31 -16.00 10.77
C HIS A 380 -3.26 -15.34 9.75
N ALA A 381 -2.75 -14.82 8.63
CA ALA A 381 -3.56 -14.20 7.56
C ALA A 381 -3.43 -14.95 6.20
N PRO A 382 -3.90 -16.21 6.10
CA PRO A 382 -3.74 -17.05 4.91
C PRO A 382 -4.60 -16.64 3.71
N LYS A 383 -5.82 -16.11 3.90
CA LYS A 383 -6.65 -15.62 2.79
C LYS A 383 -6.04 -14.37 2.17
N LEU A 384 -5.52 -13.46 3.00
CA LEU A 384 -4.75 -12.31 2.53
C LEU A 384 -3.51 -12.76 1.76
N ALA A 385 -2.78 -13.77 2.26
CA ALA A 385 -1.63 -14.30 1.55
C ALA A 385 -2.02 -14.86 0.17
N SER A 386 -3.17 -15.54 0.08
CA SER A 386 -3.74 -16.01 -1.19
C SER A 386 -4.10 -14.86 -2.13
N PHE A 387 -4.75 -13.82 -1.62
CA PHE A 387 -5.15 -12.63 -2.38
C PHE A 387 -3.92 -11.91 -2.99
N VAL A 388 -2.89 -11.73 -2.16
CA VAL A 388 -1.61 -11.14 -2.56
C VAL A 388 -0.91 -12.00 -3.60
N LYS A 389 -0.95 -13.33 -3.44
CA LYS A 389 -0.36 -14.26 -4.42
C LYS A 389 -1.08 -14.23 -5.76
N GLU A 390 -2.42 -14.19 -5.75
CA GLU A 390 -3.21 -14.09 -6.97
C GLU A 390 -2.97 -12.76 -7.69
N THR A 391 -2.82 -11.67 -6.94
CA THR A 391 -2.44 -10.37 -7.50
C THR A 391 -1.09 -10.46 -8.22
N CYS A 392 -0.09 -11.11 -7.61
CA CYS A 392 1.20 -11.41 -8.26
C CYS A 392 1.07 -12.25 -9.54
N ARG A 393 0.19 -13.25 -9.55
CA ARG A 393 -0.02 -14.15 -10.69
C ARG A 393 -0.67 -13.40 -11.86
N LEU A 394 -1.79 -12.73 -11.60
CA LEU A 394 -2.63 -12.18 -12.67
C LEU A 394 -2.01 -10.94 -13.34
N TYR A 395 -1.29 -10.13 -12.56
CA TYR A 395 -0.73 -8.85 -13.04
C TYR A 395 0.79 -8.89 -13.26
N ASP A 396 1.42 -10.05 -13.07
CA ASP A 396 2.87 -10.31 -13.23
C ASP A 396 3.77 -9.13 -12.84
N ILE A 397 3.77 -8.81 -11.54
CA ILE A 397 4.45 -7.65 -10.93
C ILE A 397 5.98 -7.69 -11.14
N SER A 398 6.52 -8.86 -11.50
CA SER A 398 7.95 -9.01 -11.82
C SER A 398 8.42 -8.08 -12.93
N CYS A 399 7.49 -7.52 -13.70
CA CYS A 399 7.79 -6.83 -14.93
C CYS A 399 7.05 -5.48 -15.13
N SER A 400 6.44 -4.95 -14.07
CA SER A 400 5.81 -3.63 -14.04
C SER A 400 6.79 -2.47 -13.76
N THR A 401 8.06 -2.74 -13.45
CA THR A 401 9.11 -1.71 -13.31
C THR A 401 9.49 -1.04 -14.63
N VAL A 402 8.84 -1.43 -15.73
CA VAL A 402 9.22 -1.05 -17.08
C VAL A 402 8.00 -0.47 -17.81
N GLN A 403 8.02 0.83 -18.12
CA GLN A 403 7.14 1.43 -19.14
C GLN A 403 7.50 0.92 -20.56
N VAL A 404 7.69 -0.39 -20.74
CA VAL A 404 8.01 -1.00 -22.03
C VAL A 404 7.19 -2.28 -22.21
N PRO A 405 6.31 -2.32 -23.23
CA PRO A 405 5.40 -3.43 -23.49
C PRO A 405 6.02 -4.81 -23.55
N THR A 406 7.20 -4.91 -24.17
CA THR A 406 7.80 -6.21 -24.50
C THR A 406 8.28 -6.98 -23.29
N LEU A 407 8.77 -6.29 -22.25
CA LEU A 407 9.30 -7.01 -21.10
C LEU A 407 8.20 -7.46 -20.17
N SER A 408 7.09 -6.71 -20.05
CA SER A 408 5.99 -6.95 -19.11
C SER A 408 5.33 -8.34 -19.20
N LEU A 409 5.81 -9.20 -20.10
CA LEU A 409 5.25 -10.48 -20.50
C LEU A 409 6.22 -11.65 -20.28
N VAL A 410 7.51 -11.35 -20.05
CA VAL A 410 8.59 -12.34 -19.92
C VAL A 410 9.36 -12.16 -18.62
N THR A 411 9.73 -13.27 -17.99
CA THR A 411 10.38 -13.35 -16.69
C THR A 411 11.72 -14.08 -16.78
N SER A 412 12.42 -14.22 -15.65
CA SER A 412 13.63 -15.06 -15.58
C SER A 412 14.77 -14.66 -16.53
N PHE A 413 14.96 -13.36 -16.75
CA PHE A 413 15.98 -12.79 -17.61
C PHE A 413 17.41 -13.19 -17.20
N ARG A 414 18.21 -13.82 -18.07
CA ARG A 414 19.62 -14.20 -17.80
C ARG A 414 20.52 -13.92 -18.98
N ARG A 415 21.77 -13.57 -18.70
CA ARG A 415 22.85 -13.48 -19.68
C ARG A 415 23.67 -14.77 -19.65
N VAL A 416 23.86 -15.35 -20.82
CA VAL A 416 24.75 -16.48 -21.06
C VAL A 416 26.19 -16.00 -20.97
N MET A 417 26.95 -16.55 -20.03
CA MET A 417 28.33 -16.17 -19.74
C MET A 417 29.33 -17.10 -20.42
N LYS A 418 28.99 -18.37 -20.53
CA LYS A 418 29.75 -19.42 -21.22
C LYS A 418 28.84 -20.15 -22.23
N PRO A 419 29.37 -20.78 -23.29
CA PRO A 419 28.55 -21.55 -24.21
C PRO A 419 27.76 -22.63 -23.46
N ILE A 420 26.45 -22.73 -23.74
CA ILE A 420 25.54 -23.70 -23.13
C ILE A 420 24.79 -24.41 -24.25
N HIS A 421 24.63 -25.73 -24.15
CA HIS A 421 23.76 -26.50 -25.03
C HIS A 421 22.55 -27.00 -24.23
N LEU A 422 21.36 -26.83 -24.79
CA LEU A 422 20.10 -27.31 -24.24
C LEU A 422 19.60 -28.48 -25.09
N GLU A 423 19.68 -29.69 -24.55
CA GLU A 423 19.38 -30.95 -25.23
C GLU A 423 17.89 -31.08 -25.55
N SER A 424 16.99 -30.68 -24.63
CA SER A 424 15.53 -30.83 -24.83
C SER A 424 14.98 -30.11 -26.06
N ILE A 425 15.68 -29.08 -26.53
CA ILE A 425 15.30 -28.26 -27.68
C ILE A 425 16.39 -28.18 -28.74
N ASN A 426 17.47 -28.97 -28.59
CA ASN A 426 18.65 -28.97 -29.45
C ASN A 426 19.14 -27.55 -29.79
N LEU A 427 19.36 -26.73 -28.77
CA LEU A 427 19.74 -25.32 -28.94
C LEU A 427 21.08 -25.01 -28.27
N SER A 428 22.02 -24.52 -29.07
CA SER A 428 23.31 -24.00 -28.58
C SER A 428 23.26 -22.48 -28.40
N LEU A 429 23.47 -22.04 -27.15
CA LEU A 429 23.48 -20.64 -26.75
C LEU A 429 24.91 -20.12 -26.66
N LYS A 430 25.18 -18.98 -27.30
CA LYS A 430 26.49 -18.32 -27.30
C LYS A 430 26.62 -17.36 -26.11
N PRO A 431 27.85 -17.11 -25.60
CA PRO A 431 28.09 -16.02 -24.65
C PRO A 431 27.51 -14.70 -25.13
N GLY A 432 26.88 -13.97 -24.21
CA GLY A 432 26.17 -12.72 -24.45
C GLY A 432 24.72 -12.86 -24.90
N THR A 433 24.25 -14.07 -25.17
CA THR A 433 22.82 -14.33 -25.43
C THR A 433 22.01 -14.05 -24.18
N ILE A 434 20.86 -13.39 -24.35
CA ILE A 434 19.88 -13.22 -23.29
C ILE A 434 18.81 -14.30 -23.42
N ILE A 435 18.50 -14.98 -22.32
CA ILE A 435 17.41 -15.94 -22.24
C ILE A 435 16.34 -15.50 -21.24
N MET A 436 15.09 -15.88 -21.49
CA MET A 436 13.90 -15.49 -20.73
C MET A 436 12.89 -16.65 -20.69
N ALA A 437 11.89 -16.54 -19.82
CA ALA A 437 10.75 -17.45 -19.73
C ALA A 437 9.43 -16.68 -19.99
N PRO A 438 8.39 -17.32 -20.56
CA PRO A 438 7.11 -16.69 -20.85
C PRO A 438 6.22 -16.60 -19.60
N GLY A 439 6.62 -15.80 -18.60
CA GLY A 439 6.00 -15.77 -17.27
C GLY A 439 4.50 -15.48 -17.28
N ARG A 440 4.07 -14.39 -17.93
CA ARG A 440 2.66 -14.01 -18.04
C ARG A 440 1.84 -15.09 -18.73
N ASP A 441 2.27 -15.54 -19.91
CA ASP A 441 1.50 -16.50 -20.69
C ASP A 441 1.34 -17.83 -19.95
N VAL A 442 2.35 -18.24 -19.18
CA VAL A 442 2.28 -19.41 -18.29
C VAL A 442 1.30 -19.17 -17.13
N HIS A 443 1.28 -17.98 -16.53
CA HIS A 443 0.32 -17.63 -15.49
C HIS A 443 -1.10 -17.57 -16.04
N LEU A 444 -1.27 -17.25 -17.32
CA LEU A 444 -2.54 -17.17 -18.02
C LEU A 444 -2.94 -18.47 -18.75
N ASP A 445 -2.14 -19.55 -18.65
CA ASP A 445 -2.41 -20.80 -19.36
C ASP A 445 -3.48 -21.64 -18.61
N PRO A 446 -4.59 -22.01 -19.28
CA PRO A 446 -5.62 -22.87 -18.69
C PRO A 446 -5.13 -24.29 -18.36
N ASP A 447 -4.01 -24.75 -18.92
CA ASP A 447 -3.43 -26.05 -18.56
C ASP A 447 -2.82 -26.03 -17.13
N TYR A 448 -2.53 -24.85 -16.59
CA TYR A 448 -1.92 -24.67 -15.26
C TYR A 448 -2.84 -24.01 -14.24
N TYR A 449 -3.79 -23.19 -14.68
CA TYR A 449 -4.68 -22.43 -13.81
C TYR A 449 -6.12 -22.41 -14.36
N ASP A 450 -7.09 -22.89 -13.58
CA ASP A 450 -8.51 -22.83 -13.97
C ASP A 450 -9.01 -21.38 -14.06
N ASN A 451 -9.74 -21.02 -15.13
CA ASN A 451 -10.19 -19.65 -15.39
C ASN A 451 -9.08 -18.60 -15.13
N PRO A 452 -7.97 -18.68 -15.88
CA PRO A 452 -6.72 -18.03 -15.52
C PRO A 452 -6.75 -16.50 -15.65
N THR A 453 -7.69 -15.96 -16.43
CA THR A 453 -7.89 -14.51 -16.62
C THR A 453 -8.82 -13.88 -15.58
N THR A 454 -9.54 -14.68 -14.80
CA THR A 454 -10.44 -14.20 -13.75
C THR A 454 -9.67 -14.12 -12.43
N PHE A 455 -9.79 -12.98 -11.74
CA PHE A 455 -9.22 -12.83 -10.41
C PHE A 455 -9.99 -13.70 -9.42
N ASN A 456 -9.28 -14.59 -8.71
CA ASN A 456 -9.82 -15.34 -7.58
C ASN A 456 -8.89 -15.17 -6.39
N GLY A 457 -9.27 -14.27 -5.47
CA GLY A 457 -8.47 -13.94 -4.28
C GLY A 457 -8.19 -15.12 -3.37
N TYR A 458 -8.93 -16.23 -3.50
CA TYR A 458 -8.76 -17.44 -2.69
C TYR A 458 -8.20 -18.62 -3.48
N ARG A 459 -7.69 -18.42 -4.70
CA ARG A 459 -7.11 -19.48 -5.56
C ARG A 459 -6.06 -20.34 -4.87
N PHE A 460 -5.25 -19.74 -4.00
CA PHE A 460 -4.17 -20.41 -3.27
C PHE A 460 -4.50 -20.66 -1.79
N TYR A 461 -5.77 -20.50 -1.39
CA TYR A 461 -6.21 -20.71 -0.03
C TYR A 461 -6.71 -22.16 0.14
N ASP A 462 -6.01 -22.92 0.97
CA ASP A 462 -6.41 -24.26 1.35
C ASP A 462 -7.26 -24.19 2.62
N ALA A 463 -8.59 -24.29 2.45
CA ALA A 463 -9.54 -24.25 3.56
C ALA A 463 -9.39 -25.44 4.53
N SER A 464 -8.88 -26.59 4.07
CA SER A 464 -8.71 -27.79 4.92
C SER A 464 -7.56 -27.62 5.91
N ARG A 465 -6.52 -26.88 5.51
CA ARG A 465 -5.34 -26.60 6.33
C ARG A 465 -5.35 -25.22 6.96
N GLY A 466 -6.22 -24.32 6.50
CA GLY A 466 -6.19 -22.91 6.90
C GLY A 466 -4.89 -22.22 6.47
N THR A 467 -4.31 -22.59 5.33
CA THR A 467 -3.02 -22.04 4.88
C THR A 467 -3.06 -21.58 3.43
N CYS A 468 -2.16 -20.65 3.08
CA CYS A 468 -1.88 -20.30 1.68
C CYS A 468 -0.87 -21.31 1.12
N THR A 469 -1.33 -22.21 0.24
CA THR A 469 -0.51 -23.29 -0.32
C THR A 469 -0.56 -23.27 -1.86
N PRO A 470 0.60 -23.16 -2.55
CA PRO A 470 1.92 -22.88 -1.99
C PRO A 470 2.01 -21.44 -1.45
N HIS A 471 2.96 -21.15 -0.55
CA HIS A 471 3.20 -19.78 -0.08
C HIS A 471 3.57 -18.82 -1.23
N ILE A 472 3.37 -17.52 -1.04
CA ILE A 472 3.70 -16.48 -2.04
C ILE A 472 5.18 -16.55 -2.45
N SER A 473 6.07 -16.76 -1.48
CA SER A 473 7.52 -16.83 -1.70
C SER A 473 8.00 -18.17 -2.31
N THR A 474 7.11 -19.15 -2.48
CA THR A 474 7.43 -20.43 -3.12
C THR A 474 7.37 -20.29 -4.63
N THR A 475 8.50 -20.49 -5.30
CA THR A 475 8.59 -20.45 -6.77
C THR A 475 8.34 -21.84 -7.36
N SER A 476 7.80 -21.87 -8.57
CA SER A 476 7.64 -23.12 -9.34
C SER A 476 7.86 -22.84 -10.83
N PRO A 477 7.95 -23.88 -11.67
CA PRO A 477 7.96 -23.68 -13.13
C PRO A 477 6.71 -22.96 -13.65
N THR A 478 5.59 -23.03 -12.92
CA THR A 478 4.30 -22.42 -13.30
C THR A 478 4.01 -21.10 -12.57
N PHE A 479 4.76 -20.77 -11.51
CA PHE A 479 4.67 -19.51 -10.76
C PHE A 479 6.03 -18.81 -10.75
N LEU A 480 6.17 -17.87 -11.68
CA LEU A 480 7.43 -17.25 -12.12
C LEU A 480 7.64 -15.79 -11.67
N THR A 481 6.75 -15.24 -10.82
CA THR A 481 6.85 -13.85 -10.32
C THR A 481 8.20 -13.56 -9.66
N PHE A 482 8.78 -14.53 -8.95
CA PHE A 482 10.11 -14.40 -8.34
C PHE A 482 11.21 -15.12 -9.15
N SER A 483 10.95 -15.40 -10.42
CA SER A 483 11.71 -16.34 -11.25
C SER A 483 11.77 -17.75 -10.63
N HIS A 484 12.55 -18.67 -11.21
CA HIS A 484 12.70 -20.04 -10.71
C HIS A 484 14.15 -20.52 -10.83
N GLY A 485 14.56 -21.44 -9.93
CA GLY A 485 15.92 -22.01 -9.88
C GLY A 485 16.92 -21.23 -9.01
N ILE A 486 18.21 -21.44 -9.24
CA ILE A 486 19.33 -20.87 -8.45
C ILE A 486 19.34 -19.33 -8.49
N SER A 487 18.77 -18.76 -9.55
CA SER A 487 18.66 -17.31 -9.71
C SER A 487 17.27 -16.77 -9.37
N ALA A 488 16.46 -17.50 -8.59
CA ALA A 488 15.23 -16.97 -8.01
C ALA A 488 15.53 -15.75 -7.11
N CYS A 489 14.56 -14.84 -6.96
CA CYS A 489 14.74 -13.62 -6.20
C CYS A 489 15.24 -13.95 -4.76
N PRO A 490 16.42 -13.44 -4.35
CA PRO A 490 17.00 -13.74 -3.04
C PRO A 490 16.17 -13.12 -1.91
N ALA A 491 15.59 -11.95 -2.16
CA ALA A 491 14.80 -11.20 -1.19
C ALA A 491 13.31 -11.58 -1.17
N ARG A 492 12.85 -12.62 -1.89
CA ARG A 492 11.41 -12.93 -2.02
C ARG A 492 10.67 -13.07 -0.68
N VAL A 493 11.30 -13.63 0.35
CA VAL A 493 10.70 -13.75 1.69
C VAL A 493 10.50 -12.35 2.28
N LEU A 494 11.56 -11.54 2.32
CA LEU A 494 11.50 -10.16 2.79
C LEU A 494 10.52 -9.30 1.98
N ALA A 495 10.53 -9.40 0.65
CA ALA A 495 9.64 -8.67 -0.25
C ALA A 495 8.16 -8.99 0.04
N THR A 496 7.83 -10.27 0.25
CA THR A 496 6.46 -10.67 0.63
C THR A 496 6.07 -10.18 2.03
N GLN A 497 7.02 -10.06 2.96
CA GLN A 497 6.75 -9.48 4.28
C GLN A 497 6.49 -7.97 4.21
N ILE A 498 7.35 -7.21 3.53
CA ILE A 498 7.18 -5.76 3.33
C ILE A 498 5.82 -5.47 2.71
N THR A 499 5.56 -6.16 1.61
CA THR A 499 4.32 -6.04 0.84
C THR A 499 3.09 -6.27 1.70
N ARG A 500 3.04 -7.40 2.42
CA ARG A 500 1.87 -7.74 3.23
C ARG A 500 1.72 -6.81 4.42
N THR A 501 2.82 -6.39 5.04
CA THR A 501 2.82 -5.44 6.16
C THR A 501 2.19 -4.12 5.75
N ILE A 502 2.70 -3.51 4.67
CA ILE A 502 2.17 -2.25 4.14
C ILE A 502 0.70 -2.40 3.76
N PHE A 503 0.34 -3.47 3.04
CA PHE A 503 -1.02 -3.66 2.56
C PHE A 503 -2.02 -3.90 3.70
N ILE A 504 -1.66 -4.67 4.73
CA ILE A 504 -2.52 -4.85 5.92
C ILE A 504 -2.75 -3.52 6.63
N MET A 505 -1.67 -2.79 6.93
CA MET A 505 -1.79 -1.52 7.63
C MET A 505 -2.61 -0.51 6.83
N PHE A 506 -2.52 -0.56 5.50
CA PHE A 506 -3.36 0.20 4.61
C PHE A 506 -4.85 -0.18 4.74
N LEU A 507 -5.18 -1.47 4.63
CA LEU A 507 -6.56 -1.97 4.74
C LEU A 507 -7.22 -1.67 6.09
N LEU A 508 -6.44 -1.69 7.19
CA LEU A 508 -6.95 -1.39 8.53
C LEU A 508 -7.20 0.10 8.77
N LYS A 509 -6.40 0.97 8.15
CA LYS A 509 -6.38 2.40 8.47
C LYS A 509 -7.12 3.27 7.46
N PHE A 510 -7.35 2.79 6.24
CA PHE A 510 -7.88 3.60 5.15
C PHE A 510 -9.03 2.92 4.40
N ASP A 511 -9.96 3.76 3.95
CA ASP A 511 -10.84 3.44 2.83
C ASP A 511 -10.29 4.11 1.56
N VAL A 512 -10.46 3.44 0.42
CA VAL A 512 -10.04 3.94 -0.88
C VAL A 512 -11.15 3.76 -1.89
N GLU A 513 -11.42 4.84 -2.62
CA GLU A 513 -12.34 4.85 -3.75
C GLU A 513 -11.66 5.47 -4.97
N LEU A 514 -12.19 5.14 -6.16
CA LEU A 514 -11.73 5.79 -7.37
C LEU A 514 -12.20 7.24 -7.36
N ALA A 515 -11.33 8.16 -7.76
CA ALA A 515 -11.72 9.55 -7.95
C ALA A 515 -12.41 9.80 -9.32
N HIS A 516 -12.71 8.72 -10.05
CA HIS A 516 -13.32 8.65 -11.37
C HIS A 516 -14.44 7.60 -11.35
N GLU A 517 -15.44 7.72 -12.24
CA GLU A 517 -16.59 6.81 -12.29
C GLU A 517 -16.20 5.35 -12.56
N GLU A 518 -15.17 5.12 -13.38
CA GLU A 518 -14.65 3.78 -13.69
C GLU A 518 -13.13 3.69 -13.51
N MET A 519 -12.66 2.51 -13.10
CA MET A 519 -11.24 2.22 -13.02
C MET A 519 -10.66 2.17 -14.44
N PRO A 520 -9.62 2.96 -14.76
CA PRO A 520 -8.96 2.82 -16.04
C PRO A 520 -8.44 1.38 -16.15
N ALA A 521 -8.49 0.81 -17.35
CA ALA A 521 -7.84 -0.45 -17.67
C ALA A 521 -6.44 -0.49 -17.00
N TYR A 522 -6.14 -1.54 -16.25
CA TYR A 522 -4.83 -1.70 -15.63
C TYR A 522 -4.31 -3.13 -15.80
N GLY A 523 -3.00 -3.29 -15.62
CA GLY A 523 -2.35 -4.52 -16.03
C GLY A 523 -2.46 -4.65 -17.54
N PHE A 524 -3.05 -5.75 -18.01
CA PHE A 524 -2.99 -6.14 -19.41
C PHE A 524 -4.29 -5.92 -20.20
N ALA A 525 -5.15 -5.04 -19.71
CA ALA A 525 -6.49 -4.88 -20.28
C ALA A 525 -6.51 -4.25 -21.69
N ASN A 526 -5.41 -3.64 -22.19
CA ASN A 526 -5.31 -3.05 -23.54
C ASN A 526 -3.85 -2.94 -24.06
N GLY A 527 -3.06 -4.02 -23.98
CA GLY A 527 -1.68 -4.06 -24.47
C GLY A 527 -0.62 -4.04 -23.34
N PRO A 528 0.56 -3.38 -23.51
CA PRO A 528 1.59 -3.26 -22.46
C PRO A 528 1.02 -3.14 -21.06
N ALA A 529 1.65 -3.76 -20.05
CA ALA A 529 1.25 -3.55 -18.65
C ALA A 529 1.08 -2.06 -18.38
N TYR A 530 -0.17 -1.64 -18.30
CA TYR A 530 -0.56 -0.27 -18.12
C TYR A 530 -0.89 -0.14 -16.65
N LEU A 531 -0.04 0.58 -15.94
CA LEU A 531 -0.40 1.07 -14.62
C LEU A 531 -0.94 2.48 -14.82
N PRO A 532 -2.26 2.67 -14.92
CA PRO A 532 -2.79 4.01 -14.85
C PRO A 532 -2.33 4.58 -13.50
N ASN A 533 -2.07 5.89 -13.47
CA ASN A 533 -1.86 6.61 -12.22
C ASN A 533 -3.12 7.44 -11.92
N PRO A 534 -4.29 6.79 -11.72
CA PRO A 534 -5.51 7.48 -11.41
C PRO A 534 -5.32 8.25 -10.11
N SER A 535 -6.01 9.38 -10.07
CA SER A 535 -6.34 9.95 -8.78
C SER A 535 -7.23 8.95 -8.04
N VAL A 536 -6.86 8.64 -6.80
CA VAL A 536 -7.70 7.87 -5.87
C VAL A 536 -8.18 8.81 -4.79
N MET A 537 -9.40 8.58 -4.30
CA MET A 537 -9.89 9.19 -3.08
C MET A 537 -9.46 8.28 -1.93
N ILE A 538 -8.81 8.85 -0.92
CA ILE A 538 -8.38 8.13 0.28
C ILE A 538 -8.91 8.89 1.50
N ARG A 539 -9.50 8.17 2.45
CA ARG A 539 -9.83 8.70 3.78
C ARG A 539 -9.39 7.73 4.87
N ARG A 540 -9.17 8.23 6.09
CA ARG A 540 -8.81 7.38 7.23
C ARG A 540 -10.08 6.74 7.80
N PHE A 541 -10.11 5.42 7.86
CA PHE A 541 -11.24 4.62 8.34
C PHE A 541 -11.55 4.86 9.84
N ALA A 542 -10.57 5.31 10.63
CA ALA A 542 -10.69 5.52 12.08
C ALA A 542 -11.48 6.77 12.51
N ALA A 543 -11.67 7.76 11.63
CA ALA A 543 -12.14 9.08 12.08
C ALA A 543 -13.64 9.20 12.34
N LEU A 544 -14.47 8.40 11.66
CA LEU A 544 -15.91 8.37 11.93
C LEU A 544 -16.19 7.86 13.35
N TYR A 545 -15.43 6.86 13.81
CA TYR A 545 -15.56 6.32 15.17
C TYR A 545 -14.88 7.19 16.23
N GLU A 546 -13.81 7.91 15.88
CA GLU A 546 -13.20 8.93 16.75
C GLU A 546 -14.13 10.13 16.96
N LEU A 547 -14.84 10.61 15.91
CA LEU A 547 -15.83 11.68 16.04
C LEU A 547 -17.01 11.26 16.93
N GLY A 548 -17.60 10.08 16.69
CA GLY A 548 -18.64 9.53 17.56
C GLY A 548 -18.17 9.35 19.01
N GLY A 549 -16.91 8.96 19.20
CA GLY A 549 -16.25 8.91 20.51
C GLY A 549 -16.18 10.29 21.18
N LYS A 550 -15.69 11.32 20.48
CA LYS A 550 -15.57 12.70 20.98
C LYS A 550 -16.93 13.27 21.42
N ILE A 551 -18.00 13.03 20.65
CA ILE A 551 -19.36 13.44 21.03
C ILE A 551 -19.81 12.70 22.30
N THR A 552 -19.59 11.39 22.34
CA THR A 552 -19.96 10.55 23.49
C THR A 552 -19.25 11.02 24.76
N GLU A 553 -17.97 11.41 24.68
CA GLU A 553 -17.19 11.95 25.81
C GLU A 553 -17.80 13.22 26.42
N LEU A 554 -18.45 14.09 25.62
CA LEU A 554 -19.13 15.30 26.13
C LEU A 554 -20.29 15.00 27.07
N PHE A 555 -21.03 13.93 26.78
CA PHE A 555 -22.16 13.48 27.60
C PHE A 555 -21.76 12.47 28.67
N ALA A 556 -20.67 11.72 28.46
CA ALA A 556 -20.15 10.77 29.43
C ALA A 556 -19.82 11.43 30.77
N LYS A 557 -19.31 12.66 30.78
CA LYS A 557 -19.07 13.43 32.02
C LYS A 557 -20.35 13.65 32.82
N GLU A 558 -21.44 14.01 32.14
CA GLU A 558 -22.74 14.24 32.76
C GLU A 558 -23.41 12.95 33.22
N LEU A 559 -23.19 11.86 32.48
CA LEU A 559 -23.63 10.51 32.80
C LEU A 559 -22.97 10.01 34.09
N ILE A 560 -21.63 10.12 34.15
CA ILE A 560 -20.82 9.72 35.30
C ILE A 560 -21.16 10.58 36.52
N SER A 561 -21.29 11.90 36.35
CA SER A 561 -21.68 12.80 37.44
C SER A 561 -23.04 12.46 38.05
N GLN A 562 -24.05 12.18 37.21
CA GLN A 562 -25.40 11.84 37.69
C GLN A 562 -25.46 10.46 38.36
N SER A 563 -24.60 9.51 37.94
CA SER A 563 -24.56 8.17 38.56
C SER A 563 -24.21 8.21 40.04
N GLY A 564 -23.73 9.34 40.57
CA GLY A 564 -23.42 9.48 42.00
C GLY A 564 -22.22 8.63 42.42
N LEU A 565 -21.40 8.19 41.46
CA LEU A 565 -20.23 7.36 41.68
C LEU A 565 -19.40 7.94 42.85
N PRO A 566 -19.29 7.23 43.98
CA PRO A 566 -18.93 7.84 45.24
C PRO A 566 -17.48 8.30 45.20
N TRP A 567 -17.26 9.61 45.32
CA TRP A 567 -15.92 10.22 45.34
C TRP A 567 -15.11 9.85 46.60
N SER A 568 -15.70 9.20 47.61
CA SER A 568 -15.07 8.95 48.93
C SER A 568 -15.25 7.56 49.59
N SER A 569 -15.93 6.57 48.99
CA SER A 569 -16.06 5.21 49.60
C SER A 569 -14.78 4.35 49.53
N GLN A 570 -14.54 3.54 50.57
CA GLN A 570 -13.49 2.49 50.70
C GLN A 570 -13.87 1.16 50.02
N GLU A 571 -15.11 0.99 49.55
CA GLU A 571 -15.57 -0.24 48.92
C GLU A 571 -15.03 -0.41 47.47
N PRO A 572 -14.75 -1.65 47.02
CA PRO A 572 -14.23 -1.91 45.67
C PRO A 572 -15.27 -1.54 44.60
N LEU A 573 -14.83 -0.79 43.59
CA LEU A 573 -15.70 -0.30 42.51
C LEU A 573 -15.61 -1.24 41.30
N VAL A 574 -16.63 -2.06 41.07
CA VAL A 574 -16.70 -2.95 39.90
C VAL A 574 -17.64 -2.35 38.84
N ILE A 575 -17.07 -1.88 37.73
CA ILE A 575 -17.77 -1.09 36.71
C ILE A 575 -17.84 -1.85 35.38
N LEU A 576 -19.00 -1.81 34.73
CA LEU A 576 -19.16 -2.24 33.34
C LEU A 576 -19.45 -1.02 32.45
N ASP A 577 -18.59 -0.77 31.47
CA ASP A 577 -18.91 0.07 30.30
C ASP A 577 -19.53 -0.84 29.23
N ASN A 578 -20.86 -0.90 29.18
CA ASN A 578 -21.63 -1.81 28.34
C ASN A 578 -21.95 -1.14 26.99
N ALA A 579 -21.66 -1.85 25.89
CA ALA A 579 -21.57 -1.29 24.54
C ALA A 579 -20.55 -0.12 24.48
N CYS A 580 -19.32 -0.38 24.94
CA CYS A 580 -18.31 0.66 25.16
C CYS A 580 -17.81 1.35 23.88
N GLY A 581 -18.08 0.82 22.69
CA GLY A 581 -17.61 1.39 21.43
C GLY A 581 -16.08 1.56 21.42
N THR A 582 -15.60 2.76 21.10
CA THR A 582 -14.17 3.13 21.13
C THR A 582 -13.62 3.44 22.53
N GLY A 583 -14.37 3.15 23.60
CA GLY A 583 -13.95 3.37 24.99
C GLY A 583 -14.10 4.82 25.47
N ALA A 584 -15.04 5.58 24.93
CA ALA A 584 -15.29 6.97 25.30
C ALA A 584 -15.65 7.13 26.78
N VAL A 585 -16.64 6.37 27.27
CA VAL A 585 -17.06 6.43 28.68
C VAL A 585 -15.95 5.93 29.59
N SER A 586 -15.31 4.80 29.23
CA SER A 586 -14.15 4.25 29.93
C SER A 586 -13.01 5.25 30.10
N SER A 587 -12.67 6.01 29.05
CA SER A 587 -11.65 7.08 29.12
C SER A 587 -12.05 8.20 30.06
N VAL A 588 -13.30 8.65 30.01
CA VAL A 588 -13.78 9.69 30.93
C VAL A 588 -13.80 9.18 32.37
N LEU A 589 -14.21 7.94 32.61
CA LEU A 589 -14.12 7.31 33.93
C LEU A 589 -12.68 7.29 34.44
N HIS A 590 -11.73 6.86 33.60
CA HIS A 590 -10.32 6.86 33.93
C HIS A 590 -9.83 8.26 34.30
N HIS A 591 -10.20 9.31 33.56
CA HIS A 591 -9.74 10.67 33.86
C HIS A 591 -10.46 11.33 35.04
N THR A 592 -11.67 10.88 35.37
CA THR A 592 -12.52 11.52 36.39
C THR A 592 -12.34 10.87 37.77
N ILE A 593 -12.05 9.58 37.83
CA ILE A 593 -11.83 8.86 39.10
C ILE A 593 -10.44 9.23 39.66
N GLY A 594 -10.39 9.66 40.93
CA GLY A 594 -9.13 10.01 41.61
C GLY A 594 -8.16 8.83 41.70
N ASN A 595 -6.85 9.12 41.65
CA ASN A 595 -5.78 8.10 41.61
C ASN A 595 -5.87 7.07 42.74
N ASP A 596 -6.27 7.49 43.94
CA ASP A 596 -6.42 6.63 45.13
C ASP A 596 -7.43 5.50 44.92
N LYS A 597 -8.43 5.72 44.05
CA LYS A 597 -9.48 4.75 43.72
C LYS A 597 -9.16 3.90 42.51
N LYS A 598 -8.32 4.37 41.59
CA LYS A 598 -7.82 3.57 40.46
C LYS A 598 -7.06 2.32 40.93
N ALA A 599 -6.50 2.37 42.14
CA ALA A 599 -5.86 1.21 42.77
C ALA A 599 -6.86 0.09 43.14
N ASN A 600 -8.16 0.38 43.29
CA ASN A 600 -9.16 -0.54 43.84
C ASN A 600 -10.49 -0.58 43.04
N TRP A 601 -10.49 -0.07 41.80
CA TRP A 601 -11.57 -0.29 40.84
C TRP A 601 -11.28 -1.51 39.96
N HIS A 602 -12.30 -2.08 39.34
CA HIS A 602 -12.20 -3.04 38.24
C HIS A 602 -13.13 -2.59 37.12
N LEU A 603 -12.58 -2.22 35.97
CA LEU A 603 -13.34 -1.74 34.82
C LEU A 603 -13.41 -2.82 33.74
N THR A 604 -14.61 -3.31 33.43
CA THR A 604 -14.85 -4.16 32.26
C THR A 604 -15.42 -3.32 31.12
N CYS A 605 -14.71 -3.26 29.99
CA CYS A 605 -15.19 -2.62 28.75
C CYS A 605 -15.80 -3.70 27.85
N GLY A 606 -17.11 -3.67 27.63
CA GLY A 606 -17.86 -4.69 26.90
C GLY A 606 -18.50 -4.18 25.62
N ASP A 607 -18.25 -4.83 24.49
CA ASP A 607 -18.94 -4.54 23.21
C ASP A 607 -19.14 -5.83 22.40
N LYS A 608 -20.17 -5.87 21.56
CA LYS A 608 -20.41 -7.01 20.66
C LYS A 608 -19.46 -7.01 19.46
N SER A 609 -18.96 -5.82 19.08
CA SER A 609 -18.09 -5.60 17.94
C SER A 609 -16.64 -5.62 18.37
N GLU A 610 -15.89 -6.61 17.89
CA GLU A 610 -14.46 -6.65 18.14
C GLU A 610 -13.73 -5.43 17.57
N ASN A 611 -14.16 -4.93 16.42
CA ASN A 611 -13.52 -3.77 15.79
C ASN A 611 -13.56 -2.56 16.71
N MET A 612 -14.64 -2.40 17.50
CA MET A 612 -14.74 -1.36 18.52
C MET A 612 -13.78 -1.62 19.67
N LEU A 613 -13.74 -2.85 20.17
CA LEU A 613 -12.83 -3.27 21.24
C LEU A 613 -11.35 -3.11 20.88
N HIS A 614 -10.98 -3.19 19.61
CA HIS A 614 -9.62 -2.89 19.15
C HIS A 614 -9.21 -1.46 19.53
N TYR A 615 -10.08 -0.47 19.25
CA TYR A 615 -9.84 0.92 19.62
C TYR A 615 -9.82 1.11 21.13
N THR A 616 -10.73 0.45 21.86
CA THR A 616 -10.71 0.49 23.33
C THR A 616 -9.41 -0.05 23.90
N ARG A 617 -8.86 -1.16 23.37
CA ARG A 617 -7.57 -1.69 23.81
C ARG A 617 -6.42 -0.73 23.52
N GLN A 618 -6.41 -0.09 22.36
CA GLN A 618 -5.41 0.92 22.05
C GLN A 618 -5.48 2.10 23.01
N LYS A 619 -6.70 2.62 23.27
CA LYS A 619 -6.92 3.72 24.21
C LYS A 619 -6.53 3.33 25.65
N MET A 620 -6.88 2.11 26.07
CA MET A 620 -6.52 1.52 27.37
C MET A 620 -4.99 1.48 27.59
N LEU A 621 -4.22 1.14 26.54
CA LEU A 621 -2.76 1.14 26.59
C LEU A 621 -2.18 2.56 26.58
N GLN A 622 -2.73 3.45 25.75
CA GLN A 622 -2.25 4.83 25.61
C GLN A 622 -2.46 5.66 26.87
N GLU A 623 -3.58 5.45 27.55
CA GLU A 623 -3.96 6.15 28.78
C GLU A 623 -3.58 5.35 30.05
N GLU A 624 -2.88 4.22 29.90
CA GLU A 624 -2.39 3.39 31.00
C GLU A 624 -3.48 3.00 32.01
N TRP A 625 -4.61 2.48 31.53
CA TRP A 625 -5.71 2.08 32.42
C TRP A 625 -5.32 0.85 33.24
N HIS A 626 -5.12 1.07 34.55
CA HIS A 626 -4.90 0.00 35.51
C HIS A 626 -6.21 -0.65 35.94
N ASN A 627 -6.18 -1.94 36.26
CA ASN A 627 -7.34 -2.73 36.70
C ASN A 627 -8.53 -2.64 35.72
N ALA A 628 -8.25 -2.62 34.42
CA ALA A 628 -9.24 -2.62 33.36
C ALA A 628 -9.07 -3.83 32.45
N GLU A 629 -10.18 -4.34 31.92
CA GLU A 629 -10.21 -5.42 30.94
C GLU A 629 -11.16 -5.07 29.78
N VAL A 630 -10.91 -5.66 28.61
CA VAL A 630 -11.73 -5.47 27.41
C VAL A 630 -12.27 -6.84 26.96
N LYS A 631 -13.59 -6.97 26.84
CA LYS A 631 -14.26 -8.26 26.62
C LYS A 631 -15.36 -8.16 25.56
N ILE A 632 -15.52 -9.21 24.75
CA ILE A 632 -16.67 -9.33 23.85
C ILE A 632 -17.91 -9.60 24.70
N VAL A 633 -18.87 -8.67 24.68
CA VAL A 633 -20.09 -8.72 25.47
C VAL A 633 -21.28 -8.33 24.58
N ASN A 634 -22.25 -9.23 24.45
CA ASN A 634 -23.55 -8.86 23.89
C ASN A 634 -24.40 -8.26 25.01
N ALA A 635 -24.77 -6.98 24.90
CA ALA A 635 -25.55 -6.30 25.93
C ALA A 635 -26.90 -6.98 26.26
N GLN A 636 -27.45 -7.76 25.32
CA GLN A 636 -28.73 -8.47 25.49
C GLN A 636 -28.56 -9.87 26.11
N ASP A 637 -27.34 -10.42 26.12
CA ASP A 637 -26.95 -11.68 26.76
C ASP A 637 -25.45 -11.60 27.06
N THR A 638 -25.13 -11.02 28.21
CA THR A 638 -23.75 -10.64 28.53
C THR A 638 -22.89 -11.85 28.87
N ARG A 639 -23.52 -12.93 29.34
CA ARG A 639 -22.85 -14.09 29.97
C ARG A 639 -21.92 -13.70 31.11
N LEU A 640 -22.12 -12.52 31.70
CA LEU A 640 -21.39 -12.04 32.86
C LEU A 640 -22.06 -12.52 34.16
N PRO A 641 -21.32 -12.57 35.28
CA PRO A 641 -21.86 -13.01 36.56
C PRO A 641 -23.05 -12.16 37.04
N SER A 642 -24.05 -12.79 37.64
CA SER A 642 -25.18 -12.08 38.27
C SER A 642 -24.72 -11.34 39.53
N ALA A 643 -25.36 -10.22 39.85
CA ALA A 643 -25.14 -9.45 41.08
C ALA A 643 -23.66 -9.09 41.37
N HIS A 644 -22.93 -8.69 40.33
CA HIS A 644 -21.48 -8.46 40.40
C HIS A 644 -21.07 -7.00 40.26
N PHE A 645 -21.73 -6.24 39.37
CA PHE A 645 -21.33 -4.87 39.06
C PHE A 645 -21.98 -3.88 40.02
N THR A 646 -21.20 -2.91 40.48
CA THR A 646 -21.68 -1.78 41.29
C THR A 646 -22.30 -0.71 40.41
N HIS A 647 -21.71 -0.47 39.23
CA HIS A 647 -22.20 0.48 38.23
C HIS A 647 -22.16 -0.13 36.83
N ILE A 648 -23.20 0.15 36.04
CA ILE A 648 -23.22 -0.10 34.61
C ILE A 648 -23.43 1.23 33.91
N PHE A 649 -22.57 1.53 32.95
CA PHE A 649 -22.74 2.65 32.02
C PHE A 649 -23.12 2.12 30.65
N THR A 650 -24.08 2.77 29.98
CA THR A 650 -24.45 2.46 28.60
C THR A 650 -24.78 3.75 27.86
N ALA A 651 -23.82 4.26 27.10
CA ALA A 651 -23.96 5.54 26.40
C ALA A 651 -24.43 5.34 24.96
N PHE A 652 -25.56 5.95 24.60
CA PHE A 652 -26.13 6.01 23.25
C PHE A 652 -26.29 4.66 22.53
N ALA A 653 -26.55 3.58 23.29
CA ALA A 653 -26.63 2.24 22.74
C ALA A 653 -28.01 1.58 22.89
N PHE A 654 -28.82 1.97 23.87
CA PHE A 654 -30.13 1.34 24.12
C PHE A 654 -31.10 1.45 22.95
N ASN A 655 -31.02 2.54 22.20
CA ASN A 655 -31.77 2.75 20.99
C ASN A 655 -31.32 1.85 19.82
N LEU A 656 -30.11 1.28 19.89
CA LEU A 656 -29.53 0.42 18.85
C LEU A 656 -29.71 -1.07 19.16
N PHE A 657 -30.27 -1.44 20.30
CA PHE A 657 -30.51 -2.84 20.65
C PHE A 657 -31.80 -3.35 19.99
N PRO A 658 -31.75 -4.46 19.22
CA PRO A 658 -32.94 -5.07 18.65
C PRO A 658 -33.99 -5.45 19.71
N ASP A 659 -33.53 -5.89 20.88
CA ASP A 659 -34.34 -6.20 22.05
C ASP A 659 -33.80 -5.44 23.27
N ASP A 660 -34.19 -4.17 23.36
CA ASP A 660 -33.86 -3.27 24.47
C ASP A 660 -34.37 -3.77 25.83
N LYS A 661 -35.49 -4.51 25.85
CA LYS A 661 -36.05 -5.13 27.06
C LYS A 661 -35.13 -6.22 27.61
N SER A 662 -34.59 -7.08 26.75
CA SER A 662 -33.62 -8.09 27.16
C SER A 662 -32.32 -7.46 27.66
N ALA A 663 -31.82 -6.42 27.00
CA ALA A 663 -30.67 -5.66 27.49
C ALA A 663 -30.92 -5.04 28.88
N MET A 664 -32.11 -4.48 29.11
CA MET A 664 -32.47 -3.92 30.41
C MET A 664 -32.56 -4.99 31.51
N LYS A 665 -33.18 -6.14 31.22
CA LYS A 665 -33.22 -7.29 32.14
C LYS A 665 -31.82 -7.78 32.48
N GLU A 666 -30.92 -7.77 31.51
CA GLU A 666 -29.55 -8.22 31.70
C GLU A 666 -28.74 -7.26 32.58
N CYS A 667 -28.92 -5.94 32.40
CA CYS A 667 -28.39 -4.94 33.33
C CYS A 667 -28.90 -5.16 34.76
N VAL A 668 -30.20 -5.44 34.94
CA VAL A 668 -30.77 -5.77 36.26
C VAL A 668 -30.15 -7.05 36.81
N ARG A 669 -29.95 -8.08 36.00
CA ARG A 669 -29.39 -9.37 36.45
C ARG A 669 -27.96 -9.21 36.98
N ILE A 670 -27.11 -8.47 36.27
CA ILE A 670 -25.68 -8.36 36.56
C ILE A 670 -25.32 -7.27 37.57
N LEU A 671 -26.20 -6.29 37.81
CA LEU A 671 -26.06 -5.34 38.92
C LEU A 671 -26.24 -6.02 40.27
N GLN A 672 -25.43 -5.66 41.26
CA GLN A 672 -25.67 -6.03 42.66
C GLN A 672 -26.88 -5.25 43.24
N PRO A 673 -27.52 -5.72 44.34
CA PRO A 673 -28.50 -4.92 45.06
C PRO A 673 -27.94 -3.56 45.46
N GLY A 674 -28.69 -2.48 45.22
CA GLY A 674 -28.25 -1.10 45.41
C GLY A 674 -27.33 -0.54 44.31
N GLY A 675 -26.91 -1.37 43.34
CA GLY A 675 -26.10 -0.96 42.20
C GLY A 675 -26.84 -0.03 41.24
N ILE A 676 -26.09 0.72 40.42
CA ILE A 676 -26.62 1.82 39.61
C ILE A 676 -26.48 1.51 38.12
N LEU A 677 -27.57 1.65 37.38
CA LEU A 677 -27.54 1.75 35.92
C LEU A 677 -27.57 3.23 35.52
N ALA A 678 -26.63 3.64 34.70
CA ALA A 678 -26.59 4.97 34.09
C ALA A 678 -26.57 4.84 32.56
N ILE A 679 -27.52 5.49 31.89
CA ILE A 679 -27.61 5.48 30.43
C ILE A 679 -27.71 6.89 29.83
N SER A 680 -27.25 7.03 28.59
CA SER A 680 -27.59 8.17 27.74
C SER A 680 -28.26 7.71 26.45
N THR A 681 -29.23 8.48 25.96
CA THR A 681 -29.96 8.23 24.71
C THR A 681 -30.23 9.55 23.99
N TRP A 682 -30.53 9.52 22.69
CA TRP A 682 -30.75 10.73 21.92
C TRP A 682 -32.18 11.26 22.09
N LYS A 683 -32.33 12.56 22.34
CA LYS A 683 -33.63 13.25 22.24
C LYS A 683 -33.81 13.90 20.87
N SER A 684 -32.79 14.62 20.43
CA SER A 684 -32.74 15.30 19.14
C SER A 684 -31.29 15.43 18.67
N THR A 685 -31.09 15.36 17.36
CA THR A 685 -29.77 15.52 16.74
C THR A 685 -29.90 16.38 15.48
N ILE A 686 -29.20 17.51 15.44
CA ILE A 686 -29.35 18.53 14.38
C ILE A 686 -28.98 18.04 12.96
N TRP A 687 -28.24 16.93 12.87
CA TRP A 687 -27.89 16.29 11.60
C TRP A 687 -29.11 15.65 10.89
N VAL A 688 -30.16 15.28 11.63
CA VAL A 688 -31.38 14.62 11.12
C VAL A 688 -32.20 15.67 10.38
N CYS A 689 -32.37 16.84 11.00
CA CYS A 689 -33.03 17.99 10.39
C CYS A 689 -32.32 18.47 9.11
N THR A 690 -30.99 18.31 9.06
CA THR A 690 -30.17 18.68 7.91
C THR A 690 -30.40 17.73 6.74
N LEU A 691 -30.45 16.41 6.99
CA LEU A 691 -30.73 15.41 5.96
C LEU A 691 -32.13 15.61 5.36
N SER A 692 -33.16 15.78 6.18
CA SER A 692 -34.53 16.02 5.70
C SER A 692 -34.61 17.31 4.86
N ALA A 693 -33.95 18.38 5.30
CA ALA A 693 -33.90 19.64 4.54
C ALA A 693 -33.13 19.51 3.23
N ALA A 694 -32.09 18.68 3.18
CA ALA A 694 -31.35 18.38 1.95
C ALA A 694 -32.20 17.58 0.96
N ILE A 695 -33.01 16.62 1.42
CA ILE A 695 -33.96 15.87 0.57
C ILE A 695 -35.00 16.82 -0.03
N THR A 696 -35.60 17.70 0.79
CA THR A 696 -36.57 18.69 0.30
C THR A 696 -35.99 19.63 -0.75
N ASN A 697 -34.70 20.00 -0.61
CA ASN A 697 -34.01 20.85 -1.59
C ASN A 697 -33.55 20.11 -2.85
N LEU A 698 -33.48 18.77 -2.82
CA LEU A 698 -33.11 17.96 -3.97
C LEU A 698 -34.28 17.88 -4.98
N SER A 699 -35.49 17.59 -4.50
CA SER A 699 -36.72 17.63 -5.31
C SER A 699 -37.96 17.67 -4.42
N GLY A 700 -38.96 18.47 -4.79
CA GLY A 700 -40.20 18.64 -4.03
C GLY A 700 -41.10 17.39 -3.98
N ASP A 701 -40.87 16.41 -4.86
CA ASP A 701 -41.64 15.16 -4.96
C ASP A 701 -41.02 13.99 -4.17
N LEU A 702 -39.87 14.20 -3.53
CA LEU A 702 -39.20 13.17 -2.73
C LEU A 702 -39.77 13.13 -1.30
N PRO A 703 -40.08 11.94 -0.75
CA PRO A 703 -40.42 11.80 0.65
C PRO A 703 -39.25 12.27 1.53
N ALA A 704 -39.44 13.41 2.20
CA ALA A 704 -38.52 13.97 3.19
C ALA A 704 -39.09 13.69 4.59
N PRO A 705 -38.66 12.62 5.27
CA PRO A 705 -39.24 12.25 6.56
C PRO A 705 -38.94 13.31 7.62
N SER A 706 -39.92 13.56 8.48
CA SER A 706 -39.78 14.45 9.63
C SER A 706 -38.81 13.86 10.67
N GLU A 707 -38.27 14.72 11.55
CA GLU A 707 -37.43 14.28 12.66
C GLU A 707 -38.09 13.16 13.50
N LYS A 708 -39.40 13.29 13.73
CA LYS A 708 -40.18 12.30 14.48
C LYS A 708 -40.29 10.95 13.76
N GLU A 709 -40.44 10.95 12.44
CA GLU A 709 -40.49 9.73 11.63
C GLU A 709 -39.12 9.05 11.58
N ILE A 710 -38.04 9.83 11.46
CA ILE A 710 -36.67 9.32 11.48
C ILE A 710 -36.32 8.71 12.84
N HIS A 711 -36.65 9.39 13.95
CA HIS A 711 -36.49 8.82 15.29
C HIS A 711 -37.36 7.56 15.49
N GLY A 712 -38.53 7.52 14.87
CA GLY A 712 -39.41 6.35 14.85
C GLY A 712 -38.82 5.10 14.18
N VAL A 713 -37.72 5.22 13.44
CA VAL A 713 -37.01 4.09 12.82
C VAL A 713 -36.03 3.40 13.79
N TYR A 714 -35.30 4.18 14.59
CA TYR A 714 -34.14 3.65 15.35
C TYR A 714 -34.04 4.13 16.80
N ASN A 715 -35.01 4.90 17.33
CA ASN A 715 -34.95 5.47 18.67
C ASN A 715 -36.29 5.37 19.44
N VAL A 716 -37.13 4.40 19.06
CA VAL A 716 -38.51 4.27 19.54
C VAL A 716 -38.56 4.14 21.07
N GLY A 717 -39.13 5.17 21.72
CA GLY A 717 -39.38 5.18 23.16
C GLY A 717 -38.13 5.48 24.01
N TRP A 718 -37.03 5.90 23.40
CA TRP A 718 -35.81 6.39 24.07
C TRP A 718 -35.56 7.88 23.84
N ASP A 719 -36.51 8.55 23.17
CA ASP A 719 -36.49 9.96 22.74
C ASP A 719 -37.27 10.91 23.68
N GLU A 720 -38.01 10.38 24.65
CA GLU A 720 -38.79 11.16 25.63
C GLU A 720 -38.49 10.74 27.08
N GLU A 721 -38.32 11.74 27.96
CA GLU A 721 -37.95 11.54 29.37
C GLU A 721 -38.96 10.69 30.13
N ALA A 722 -40.25 10.86 29.84
CA ALA A 722 -41.33 10.07 30.44
C ALA A 722 -41.28 8.60 29.99
N SER A 723 -40.99 8.35 28.71
CA SER A 723 -40.85 6.99 28.17
C SER A 723 -39.61 6.29 28.75
N VAL A 724 -38.47 6.98 28.79
CA VAL A 724 -37.24 6.46 29.41
C VAL A 724 -37.47 6.12 30.88
N ARG A 725 -38.14 7.01 31.64
CA ARG A 725 -38.52 6.74 33.04
C ARG A 725 -39.39 5.48 33.16
N ALA A 726 -40.43 5.37 32.34
CA ALA A 726 -41.33 4.21 32.37
C ALA A 726 -40.60 2.89 32.08
N LYS A 727 -39.61 2.89 31.17
CA LYS A 727 -38.77 1.71 30.90
C LYS A 727 -37.92 1.28 32.11
N PHE A 728 -37.36 2.23 32.86
CA PHE A 728 -36.65 1.92 34.11
C PHE A 728 -37.58 1.36 35.18
N GLU A 729 -38.78 1.93 35.34
CA GLU A 729 -39.80 1.47 36.29
C GLU A 729 -40.25 0.04 35.95
N GLN A 730 -40.53 -0.25 34.67
CA GLN A 730 -40.92 -1.58 34.20
C GLN A 730 -39.82 -2.63 34.40
N ALA A 731 -38.56 -2.21 34.37
CA ALA A 731 -37.42 -3.08 34.64
C ALA A 731 -37.16 -3.30 36.15
N GLY A 732 -37.83 -2.55 37.03
CA GLY A 732 -37.72 -2.69 38.48
C GLY A 732 -36.65 -1.82 39.13
N PHE A 733 -36.21 -0.73 38.49
CA PHE A 733 -35.32 0.25 39.12
C PHE A 733 -36.10 1.22 40.03
N ASN A 734 -35.45 1.73 41.07
CA ASN A 734 -35.93 2.79 41.97
C ASN A 734 -34.97 4.00 41.97
N ASP A 735 -35.31 5.08 42.70
CA ASP A 735 -34.61 6.39 42.67
C ASP A 735 -34.26 6.86 41.24
N ILE A 736 -35.25 6.77 40.33
CA ILE A 736 -35.02 7.04 38.91
C ILE A 736 -34.91 8.56 38.68
N LYS A 737 -33.76 8.99 38.18
CA LYS A 737 -33.51 10.38 37.77
C LYS A 737 -33.34 10.41 36.27
N VAL A 738 -34.12 11.27 35.61
CA VAL A 738 -34.07 11.47 34.16
C VAL A 738 -33.97 12.97 33.92
N ARG A 739 -32.97 13.41 33.15
CA ARG A 739 -32.79 14.81 32.78
C ARG A 739 -32.37 14.95 31.32
N LYS A 740 -32.75 16.08 30.72
CA LYS A 740 -32.24 16.51 29.43
C LYS A 740 -30.90 17.21 29.59
N VAL A 741 -29.96 16.92 28.71
CA VAL A 741 -28.68 17.62 28.58
C VAL A 741 -28.51 18.06 27.14
N ILE A 742 -28.12 19.32 26.96
CA ILE A 742 -27.80 19.90 25.65
C ILE A 742 -26.31 20.18 25.65
N LYS A 743 -25.61 19.72 24.60
CA LYS A 743 -24.22 20.10 24.35
C LYS A 743 -24.11 20.59 22.92
N GLU A 744 -23.24 21.57 22.73
CA GLU A 744 -22.88 22.10 21.43
C GLU A 744 -21.43 21.70 21.13
N TYR A 745 -21.20 21.17 19.95
CA TYR A 745 -19.86 20.86 19.46
C TYR A 745 -19.70 21.42 18.04
N LEU A 746 -18.68 22.26 17.86
CA LEU A 746 -18.36 22.81 16.55
C LEU A 746 -17.50 21.82 15.79
N VAL A 747 -17.94 21.47 14.58
CA VAL A 747 -17.22 20.59 13.67
C VAL A 747 -17.02 21.28 12.32
N PRO A 748 -15.90 21.02 11.62
CA PRO A 748 -15.75 21.43 10.24
C PRO A 748 -16.93 20.93 9.37
N VAL A 749 -17.37 21.75 8.41
CA VAL A 749 -18.56 21.48 7.59
C VAL A 749 -18.54 20.12 6.89
N ASN A 750 -17.38 19.71 6.39
CA ASN A 750 -17.13 18.39 5.82
C ASN A 750 -17.45 17.24 6.82
N GLN A 751 -17.02 17.35 8.08
CA GLN A 751 -17.30 16.34 9.11
C GLN A 751 -18.78 16.30 9.48
N PHE A 752 -19.43 17.47 9.49
CA PHE A 752 -20.88 17.57 9.69
C PHE A 752 -21.65 16.88 8.56
N VAL A 753 -21.25 17.12 7.30
CA VAL A 753 -21.85 16.47 6.11
C VAL A 753 -21.70 14.96 6.19
N GLU A 754 -20.51 14.44 6.48
CA GLU A 754 -20.29 13.00 6.61
C GLU A 754 -21.24 12.39 7.63
N SER A 755 -21.40 13.04 8.77
CA SER A 755 -22.28 12.58 9.83
C SER A 755 -23.76 12.54 9.40
N CYS A 756 -24.19 13.50 8.57
CA CYS A 756 -25.54 13.53 7.99
C CYS A 756 -25.77 12.41 6.96
N THR A 757 -24.72 11.91 6.30
CA THR A 757 -24.84 10.88 5.24
C THR A 757 -24.98 9.44 5.78
N ILE A 758 -24.66 9.19 7.05
CA ILE A 758 -24.65 7.84 7.65
C ILE A 758 -26.01 7.15 7.57
N LEU A 759 -27.09 7.91 7.74
CA LEU A 759 -28.45 7.37 7.75
C LEU A 759 -29.10 7.31 6.37
N ILE A 760 -28.43 7.78 5.31
CA ILE A 760 -28.98 7.79 3.94
C ILE A 760 -29.51 6.40 3.55
N PRO A 761 -28.73 5.30 3.64
CA PRO A 761 -29.20 3.99 3.20
C PRO A 761 -30.46 3.53 3.95
N THR A 762 -30.54 3.81 5.25
CA THR A 762 -31.71 3.46 6.06
C THR A 762 -32.94 4.29 5.66
N ILE A 763 -32.76 5.60 5.47
CA ILE A 763 -33.83 6.52 5.12
C ILE A 763 -34.39 6.23 3.73
N VAL A 764 -33.54 6.09 2.72
CA VAL A 764 -34.01 5.85 1.34
C VAL A 764 -34.61 4.44 1.18
N ASN A 765 -34.17 3.45 1.96
CA ASN A 765 -34.79 2.12 1.93
C ASN A 765 -36.18 2.08 2.56
N ILE A 766 -36.44 2.91 3.58
CA ILE A 766 -37.72 2.94 4.29
C ILE A 766 -38.72 3.87 3.61
N PHE A 767 -38.27 5.06 3.21
CA PHE A 767 -39.17 6.14 2.79
C PHE A 767 -39.25 6.31 1.28
N TRP A 768 -38.30 5.81 0.50
CA TRP A 768 -38.32 5.94 -0.96
C TRP A 768 -38.73 4.63 -1.64
N THR A 769 -39.32 4.77 -2.83
CA THR A 769 -39.57 3.65 -3.75
C THR A 769 -38.28 3.24 -4.48
N GLN A 770 -38.28 2.09 -5.14
CA GLN A 770 -37.11 1.64 -5.92
C GLN A 770 -36.78 2.63 -7.05
N ASP A 771 -37.78 3.10 -7.80
CA ASP A 771 -37.58 4.06 -8.88
C ASP A 771 -36.95 5.38 -8.40
N GLN A 772 -37.36 5.85 -7.21
CA GLN A 772 -36.78 7.04 -6.59
C GLN A 772 -35.33 6.82 -6.14
N ARG A 773 -35.00 5.63 -5.62
CA ARG A 773 -33.62 5.28 -5.27
C ARG A 773 -32.73 5.23 -6.50
N ASP A 774 -33.16 4.53 -7.54
CA ASP A 774 -32.41 4.39 -8.80
C ASP A 774 -32.12 5.75 -9.44
N GLN A 775 -33.02 6.72 -9.28
CA GLN A 775 -32.89 8.05 -9.86
C GLN A 775 -32.10 9.05 -8.99
N TYR A 776 -32.22 9.01 -7.66
CA TYR A 776 -31.76 10.11 -6.80
C TYR A 776 -30.80 9.71 -5.67
N GLU A 777 -30.66 8.41 -5.34
CA GLU A 777 -29.83 7.98 -4.20
C GLU A 777 -28.36 8.36 -4.36
N SER A 778 -27.84 8.30 -5.60
CA SER A 778 -26.46 8.67 -5.92
C SER A 778 -26.18 10.17 -5.82
N GLU A 779 -27.20 11.03 -5.99
CA GLU A 779 -27.06 12.49 -5.90
C GLU A 779 -27.23 13.02 -4.45
N LEU A 780 -27.95 12.27 -3.61
CA LEU A 780 -28.32 12.72 -2.26
C LEU A 780 -27.12 13.12 -1.36
N PRO A 781 -25.98 12.40 -1.32
CA PRO A 781 -24.81 12.85 -0.57
C PRO A 781 -24.29 14.23 -1.01
N MET A 782 -24.36 14.54 -2.31
CA MET A 782 -23.95 15.83 -2.85
C MET A 782 -25.00 16.93 -2.61
N ALA A 783 -26.28 16.58 -2.52
CA ALA A 783 -27.32 17.52 -2.08
C ALA A 783 -27.12 17.94 -0.62
N VAL A 784 -26.81 16.98 0.27
CA VAL A 784 -26.47 17.26 1.67
C VAL A 784 -25.26 18.18 1.75
N HIS A 785 -24.20 17.87 1.00
CA HIS A 785 -23.00 18.71 0.94
C HIS A 785 -23.31 20.16 0.53
N ARG A 786 -24.02 20.35 -0.60
CA ARG A 786 -24.42 21.68 -1.10
C ARG A 786 -25.27 22.45 -0.09
N TYR A 787 -26.20 21.77 0.57
CA TYR A 787 -27.09 22.39 1.56
C TYR A 787 -26.31 22.88 2.78
N VAL A 788 -25.42 22.06 3.32
CA VAL A 788 -24.59 22.42 4.49
C VAL A 788 -23.59 23.52 4.13
N GLU A 789 -22.89 23.42 3.00
CA GLU A 789 -21.98 24.48 2.53
C GLU A 789 -22.72 25.81 2.34
N GLY A 790 -23.94 25.79 1.79
CA GLY A 790 -24.75 27.00 1.62
C GLY A 790 -25.15 27.64 2.95
N LYS A 791 -25.32 26.83 4.01
CA LYS A 791 -25.74 27.29 5.33
C LYS A 791 -24.58 27.77 6.21
N TYR A 792 -23.44 27.10 6.16
CA TYR A 792 -22.32 27.34 7.08
C TYR A 792 -21.04 27.86 6.40
N GLY A 793 -20.99 27.88 5.06
CA GLY A 793 -19.80 28.22 4.28
C GLY A 793 -18.85 27.02 4.12
N ARG A 794 -18.15 26.94 2.98
CA ARG A 794 -17.27 25.80 2.64
C ARG A 794 -16.19 25.50 3.69
N ASP A 795 -15.54 26.54 4.20
CA ASP A 795 -14.47 26.45 5.21
C ASP A 795 -14.99 26.76 6.63
N GLY A 796 -16.31 26.71 6.81
CA GLY A 796 -16.98 27.07 8.06
C GLY A 796 -16.95 25.96 9.10
N MET A 797 -17.33 26.32 10.32
CA MET A 797 -17.66 25.39 11.39
C MET A 797 -19.18 25.26 11.49
N ALA A 798 -19.70 24.05 11.36
CA ALA A 798 -21.09 23.73 11.63
C ALA A 798 -21.27 23.41 13.11
N SER A 799 -22.31 23.98 13.72
CA SER A 799 -22.71 23.63 15.07
C SER A 799 -23.52 22.33 15.05
N MET A 800 -22.99 21.32 15.73
CA MET A 800 -23.69 20.08 16.02
C MET A 800 -24.26 20.16 17.42
N GLU A 801 -25.40 20.85 17.54
CA GLU A 801 -26.21 20.81 18.75
C GLU A 801 -26.83 19.42 18.87
N ALA A 802 -26.62 18.80 20.03
CA ALA A 802 -27.17 17.49 20.34
C ALA A 802 -27.88 17.53 21.69
N GLU A 803 -29.10 17.02 21.72
CA GLU A 803 -29.88 16.84 22.93
C GLU A 803 -29.87 15.37 23.32
N ALA A 804 -29.41 15.08 24.54
CA ALA A 804 -29.40 13.75 25.11
C ALA A 804 -30.29 13.65 26.34
N ILE A 805 -30.90 12.49 26.55
CA ILE A 805 -31.56 12.11 27.79
C ILE A 805 -30.56 11.31 28.61
N ILE A 806 -30.29 11.76 29.83
CA ILE A 806 -29.48 11.03 30.80
C ILE A 806 -30.39 10.47 31.87
N ALA A 807 -30.35 9.15 32.06
CA ALA A 807 -31.16 8.45 33.04
C ALA A 807 -30.29 7.58 33.96
N THR A 808 -30.62 7.60 35.24
CA THR A 808 -30.00 6.75 36.26
C THR A 808 -31.06 6.09 37.11
N GLY A 809 -30.83 4.85 37.54
CA GLY A 809 -31.72 4.14 38.45
C GLY A 809 -30.97 3.13 39.31
N HIS A 810 -31.46 2.92 40.52
CA HIS A 810 -30.92 1.98 41.48
C HIS A 810 -31.63 0.63 41.37
N LYS A 811 -30.85 -0.45 41.46
CA LYS A 811 -31.40 -1.80 41.57
C LYS A 811 -31.88 -2.04 43.00
N HIS A 812 -33.09 -2.57 43.13
CA HIS A 812 -33.66 -3.01 44.41
C HIS A 812 -32.89 -4.20 45.04
#